data_AF-A0A0H5C772-F1
#
_entry.id   AF-A0A0H5C772-F1
#
_cell.length_a   1.000
_cell.length_b   1.000
_cell.length_c   1.000
_cell.angle_alpha   90.00
_cell.angle_beta   90.00
_cell.angle_gamma   90.00
#
_symmetry.space_group_name_H-M   'P 1'
#
loop_
_entity.id
_entity.type
_entity.pdbx_description
1 polymer ?
#
loop_
_entity_poly.entity_id
_entity_poly.type
_entity_poly.pdbx_seq_one_letter_code
_entity_poly.pdbx_strand_id
1 'polypeptide(L)'
;MANQAEDDRVVELSRLFAQSHKHPGDNAIEERAIQAAVDFIHEHGDETHLFCNRTLYSASIHALVLFALGEEDNVALDWYKEKLCKCLDSCTRCIALFHRGRARLMETFLTERGICYNNVNILSKTILQWEATRLTSRFRRLVGENDIKMGVPRELLTCFAECMCGPQLLVLNSELRGLFAHLLLQLLASDHSFVKTATVVTPGLVYLAIEGDDTEKKWACQMLKDLGSTETQITAAQVQPDLLEEIEIELRTVEIASRDKELKRERFYRGMCALFEALDQDAIMLKVLQIGKSRPVDVDRDDPILPSIFETLRDHVMSYPDQSLPYILRFLGLLLGKVGEKFWSHIGQYTFQNIMGPITQNPNLIKNLSILRDTPSFAGELNPEARISDLLDWIDNFLSSLSTSQRIKSVETLTMYLVTQVESQQSIPLDVKAKMFVKACTILSSALSLPSQLYSPSLTTDLLARGDTRVVVDTKLIRFFDYGTSQAIFFPEYNREKNAQVMKSAIEVICKALRFDILTFAQNSYEIQKGKKPSTLKFSPLLLEAISKQQLNRQLEMSFQLLCSMENVSTILPVGAHVEEVKMFMRYLSQFFVKFSDIDARNTKMILSNPRSLKGYWACVFSPDEGVYQSAVDILYETFDAAGRLEGVHDLLQNNISCCLQAINDNLTNLIFIEFYEPCPRAVKVLTDVIQGLNSPVDGIFGESETFDKATKQSLFEFWNRCWKFLDLIYVETLKWAEKYPDLVEFTRDTLDLSHAVLGCFKTIKELDTDGDSKKVFNEITNTFPHMLVWLRLSDPGLLSSCVKLIFSTLDIASDLSYKLDTNVIELLAKYACKAKKFSNRLTSSQSEEILERAKVFDPELVDHVVQETEEKKKKKEANAITDAQSSRESSTSRASTPTGAPVRGQLKIDNFGSLSRVAPIAPPKPQLPKSQLELARERLNAKKAALSTGSLHRKTEHDATDESDDDGEDAYSLFNLKKPNQKAGGITVLEDKWSQQRRIAQEKKKEEENSRLRLHVDLKPLYKRVLMWSFMRDDPYPDSELSNLKTVIDKFKTADDYIKTFEPLLLVECWSAILSAKNREDYKPMMISIGSKSSVGDFFEVFCSISRTELNTMGFTESDLVVLAYSDKELTYVPKVSDVKKSTTSCLGKIQEIKFVKGERADITIRVSRTGSLNSWLTPHSTLLLMRIMQMTTIEREFSSLHGLRYYNLSKQIFEATANPSSTIPQKDIEKYPCNL
;
A
#
# COMPACT_ATOMS: atom_id res chain seq x y z
N MET A 1 56.67 35.23 -15.21
CA MET A 1 57.99 34.85 -14.67
C MET A 1 58.09 35.18 -13.19
N ALA A 2 58.28 36.42 -12.73
CA ALA A 2 58.41 36.73 -11.28
C ALA A 2 57.29 36.11 -10.41
N ASN A 3 56.03 36.52 -10.61
CA ASN A 3 54.85 35.99 -9.90
C ASN A 3 54.68 34.46 -10.04
N GLN A 4 55.26 33.85 -11.08
CA GLN A 4 55.12 32.43 -11.37
C GLN A 4 56.13 31.60 -10.55
N ALA A 5 57.36 32.11 -10.40
CA ALA A 5 58.34 31.56 -9.46
C ALA A 5 57.91 31.80 -8.00
N GLU A 6 57.17 32.87 -7.73
CA GLU A 6 56.56 33.14 -6.42
C GLU A 6 55.41 32.16 -6.11
N ASP A 7 54.48 31.94 -7.05
CA ASP A 7 53.47 30.87 -6.95
C ASP A 7 54.13 29.48 -6.76
N ASP A 8 55.21 29.17 -7.49
CA ASP A 8 55.96 27.91 -7.33
C ASP A 8 56.57 27.77 -5.92
N ARG A 9 57.16 28.83 -5.34
CA ARG A 9 57.64 28.83 -3.93
C ARG A 9 56.50 28.63 -2.93
N VAL A 10 55.34 29.25 -3.15
CA VAL A 10 54.16 29.07 -2.30
C VAL A 10 53.63 27.63 -2.39
N VAL A 11 53.71 26.98 -3.56
CA VAL A 11 53.40 25.54 -3.71
C VAL A 11 54.43 24.66 -3.00
N GLU A 12 55.72 24.99 -3.04
CA GLU A 12 56.78 24.25 -2.33
C GLU A 12 56.61 24.34 -0.80
N LEU A 13 56.41 25.55 -0.25
CA LEU A 13 56.10 25.75 1.17
C LEU A 13 54.83 24.98 1.58
N SER A 14 53.78 25.03 0.77
CA SER A 14 52.54 24.29 1.04
C SER A 14 52.73 22.77 1.05
N ARG A 15 53.68 22.23 0.27
CA ARG A 15 54.09 20.81 0.34
C ARG A 15 54.88 20.51 1.62
N LEU A 16 55.81 21.39 2.02
CA LEU A 16 56.59 21.24 3.25
C LEU A 16 55.68 21.23 4.49
N PHE A 17 54.72 22.14 4.57
CA PHE A 17 53.73 22.16 5.66
C PHE A 17 52.90 20.86 5.66
N ALA A 18 52.38 20.43 4.51
CA ALA A 18 51.63 19.17 4.39
C ALA A 18 52.47 17.92 4.70
N GLN A 19 53.80 17.97 4.50
CA GLN A 19 54.72 16.91 4.92
C GLN A 19 54.92 16.92 6.45
N SER A 20 55.06 18.09 7.07
CA SER A 20 55.09 18.24 8.53
C SER A 20 53.80 17.73 9.19
N HIS A 21 52.61 18.07 8.66
CA HIS A 21 51.35 17.57 9.21
C HIS A 21 51.17 16.05 9.09
N LYS A 22 51.85 15.38 8.14
CA LYS A 22 51.84 13.92 7.97
C LYS A 22 52.89 13.17 8.80
N HIS A 23 53.86 13.88 9.37
CA HIS A 23 54.94 13.29 10.17
C HIS A 23 55.09 14.01 11.51
N PRO A 24 54.09 13.95 12.41
CA PRO A 24 54.03 14.70 13.69
C PRO A 24 54.98 14.18 14.79
N GLY A 25 56.12 13.60 14.39
CA GLY A 25 57.22 13.16 15.25
C GLY A 25 58.59 13.26 14.59
N ASP A 26 58.69 13.94 13.44
CA ASP A 26 59.98 14.31 12.82
C ASP A 26 60.25 15.79 13.11
N ASN A 27 60.84 16.04 14.28
CA ASN A 27 61.21 17.39 14.74
C ASN A 27 62.04 18.15 13.69
N ALA A 28 62.88 17.48 12.90
CA ALA A 28 63.74 18.11 11.90
C ALA A 28 62.99 18.52 10.62
N ILE A 29 61.78 17.99 10.39
CA ILE A 29 60.82 18.50 9.41
C ILE A 29 59.96 19.61 10.04
N GLU A 30 59.55 19.49 11.30
CA GLU A 30 58.76 20.51 11.99
C GLU A 30 59.52 21.84 12.19
N GLU A 31 60.73 21.80 12.74
CA GLU A 31 61.60 22.97 12.90
C GLU A 31 61.86 23.64 11.54
N ARG A 32 62.10 22.85 10.49
CA ARG A 32 62.30 23.35 9.13
C ARG A 32 61.04 23.99 8.55
N ALA A 33 59.87 23.44 8.81
CA ALA A 33 58.59 23.99 8.36
C ALA A 33 58.23 25.30 9.09
N ILE A 34 58.48 25.38 10.41
CA ILE A 34 58.30 26.59 11.21
C ILE A 34 59.30 27.67 10.75
N GLN A 35 60.59 27.34 10.63
CA GLN A 35 61.62 28.26 10.18
C GLN A 35 61.32 28.80 8.77
N ALA A 36 60.98 27.92 7.81
CA ALA A 36 60.63 28.34 6.46
C ALA A 36 59.37 29.22 6.39
N ALA A 37 58.40 29.03 7.30
CA ALA A 37 57.25 29.92 7.43
C ALA A 37 57.65 31.32 7.95
N VAL A 38 58.50 31.37 8.99
CA VAL A 38 58.99 32.62 9.58
C VAL A 38 59.87 33.38 8.59
N ASP A 39 60.83 32.71 7.95
CA ASP A 39 61.73 33.30 6.95
C ASP A 39 60.95 33.87 5.77
N PHE A 40 59.94 33.15 5.26
CA PHE A 40 59.11 33.63 4.15
C PHE A 40 58.26 34.84 4.53
N ILE A 41 57.78 34.95 5.77
CA ILE A 41 57.09 36.16 6.27
C ILE A 41 58.10 37.32 6.46
N HIS A 42 59.34 37.01 6.85
CA HIS A 42 60.40 38.00 7.05
C HIS A 42 60.94 38.57 5.72
N GLU A 43 61.06 37.75 4.68
CA GLU A 43 61.37 38.19 3.30
C GLU A 43 60.35 39.23 2.79
N HIS A 44 59.09 39.14 3.22
CA HIS A 44 58.01 40.06 2.90
C HIS A 44 57.77 41.09 4.01
N GLY A 45 58.86 41.55 4.66
CA GLY A 45 58.85 42.38 5.86
C GLY A 45 58.04 43.69 5.77
N ASP A 46 57.86 44.26 4.58
CA ASP A 46 57.04 45.47 4.35
C ASP A 46 55.53 45.20 4.30
N GLU A 47 55.09 43.96 4.04
CA GLU A 47 53.67 43.64 3.90
C GLU A 47 52.94 43.65 5.26
N THR A 48 51.72 44.19 5.27
CA THR A 48 50.85 44.29 6.45
C THR A 48 49.69 43.30 6.43
N HIS A 49 49.32 42.77 5.26
CA HIS A 49 48.17 41.92 5.04
C HIS A 49 48.49 40.40 5.05
N LEU A 50 49.00 39.90 6.18
CA LEU A 50 49.44 38.50 6.35
C LEU A 50 48.42 37.44 5.87
N PHE A 51 47.13 37.62 6.21
CA PHE A 51 46.09 36.61 5.96
C PHE A 51 45.23 36.86 4.72
N CYS A 52 45.14 38.10 4.21
CA CYS A 52 44.34 38.39 3.01
C CYS A 52 45.17 38.50 1.72
N ASN A 53 46.50 38.57 1.82
CA ASN A 53 47.40 38.25 0.72
C ASN A 53 47.45 36.72 0.51
N ARG A 54 47.29 36.27 -0.74
CA ARG A 54 47.25 34.85 -1.11
C ARG A 54 48.59 34.15 -0.94
N THR A 55 49.72 34.85 -1.10
CA THR A 55 51.06 34.22 -1.03
C THR A 55 51.47 33.96 0.42
N LEU A 56 51.23 34.92 1.32
CA LEU A 56 51.57 34.81 2.74
C LEU A 56 50.60 33.96 3.58
N TYR A 57 49.38 33.69 3.10
CA TYR A 57 48.34 33.03 3.90
C TYR A 57 48.76 31.67 4.49
N SER A 58 49.37 30.78 3.69
CA SER A 58 49.76 29.44 4.16
C SER A 58 50.88 29.50 5.21
N ALA A 59 51.91 30.31 4.97
CA ALA A 59 52.99 30.54 5.93
C ALA A 59 52.47 31.19 7.22
N SER A 60 51.60 32.19 7.12
CA SER A 60 51.05 32.91 8.29
C SER A 60 50.16 32.01 9.16
N ILE A 61 49.44 31.07 8.57
CA ILE A 61 48.68 30.06 9.34
C ILE A 61 49.63 29.03 9.97
N HIS A 62 50.64 28.54 9.26
CA HIS A 62 51.61 27.60 9.84
C HIS A 62 52.48 28.24 10.96
N ALA A 63 52.77 29.53 10.87
CA ALA A 63 53.47 30.28 11.92
C ALA A 63 52.69 30.40 13.25
N LEU A 64 51.38 30.10 13.28
CA LEU A 64 50.62 30.03 14.54
C LEU A 64 51.10 28.89 15.47
N VAL A 65 51.84 27.90 14.93
CA VAL A 65 52.44 26.82 15.73
C VAL A 65 53.50 27.36 16.72
N LEU A 66 54.05 28.56 16.51
CA LEU A 66 54.93 29.22 17.48
C LEU A 66 54.28 29.39 18.87
N PHE A 67 52.95 29.54 18.96
CA PHE A 67 52.24 29.63 20.23
C PHE A 67 52.23 28.33 21.04
N ALA A 68 52.64 27.19 20.45
CA ALA A 68 52.81 25.92 21.16
C ALA A 68 54.16 25.79 21.87
N LEU A 69 55.14 26.65 21.56
CA LEU A 69 56.52 26.56 22.05
C LEU A 69 56.75 27.23 23.42
N GLY A 70 55.71 27.80 24.03
CA GLY A 70 55.79 28.52 25.31
C GLY A 70 56.20 30.00 25.18
N GLU A 71 56.13 30.72 26.31
CA GLU A 71 56.41 32.17 26.37
C GLU A 71 57.76 32.52 27.04
N GLU A 72 58.57 31.53 27.46
CA GLU A 72 59.89 31.78 28.02
C GLU A 72 60.91 32.08 26.90
N ASP A 73 61.31 33.35 26.79
CA ASP A 73 62.35 33.90 25.90
C ASP A 73 62.22 33.61 24.37
N ASN A 74 61.02 33.31 23.87
CA ASN A 74 60.77 33.06 22.45
C ASN A 74 60.67 34.36 21.61
N VAL A 75 61.82 34.92 21.25
CA VAL A 75 61.95 36.16 20.43
C VAL A 75 61.18 36.10 19.10
N ALA A 76 61.09 34.92 18.46
CA ALA A 76 60.37 34.75 17.19
C ALA A 76 58.85 34.86 17.37
N LEU A 77 58.32 34.34 18.48
CA LEU A 77 56.90 34.48 18.84
C LEU A 77 56.54 35.94 19.12
N ASP A 78 57.37 36.69 19.84
CA ASP A 78 57.08 38.10 20.15
C ASP A 78 57.16 39.03 18.93
N TRP A 79 58.14 38.81 18.04
CA TRP A 79 58.16 39.44 16.71
C TRP A 79 56.87 39.14 15.93
N TYR A 80 56.41 37.89 15.96
CA TYR A 80 55.20 37.50 15.24
C TYR A 80 53.94 38.10 15.87
N LYS A 81 53.83 38.13 17.21
CA LYS A 81 52.76 38.83 17.95
C LYS A 81 52.68 40.31 17.53
N GLU A 82 53.80 41.03 17.39
CA GLU A 82 53.80 42.43 16.95
C GLU A 82 53.29 42.59 15.50
N LYS A 83 53.73 41.72 14.58
CA LYS A 83 53.24 41.65 13.19
C LYS A 83 51.75 41.33 13.11
N LEU A 84 51.26 40.39 13.94
CA LEU A 84 49.84 40.03 14.03
C LEU A 84 48.99 41.21 14.53
N CYS A 85 49.43 41.96 15.55
CA CYS A 85 48.75 43.18 16.01
C CYS A 85 48.56 44.17 14.86
N LYS A 86 49.63 44.51 14.13
CA LYS A 86 49.59 45.45 12.99
C LYS A 86 48.65 44.98 11.85
N CYS A 87 48.62 43.67 11.59
CA CYS A 87 47.77 43.05 10.57
C CYS A 87 46.28 43.04 10.95
N LEU A 88 45.96 42.71 12.20
CA LEU A 88 44.59 42.54 12.67
C LEU A 88 43.94 43.88 13.04
N ASP A 89 44.69 44.82 13.63
CA ASP A 89 44.18 46.15 13.96
C ASP A 89 43.81 47.01 12.74
N SER A 90 44.25 46.63 11.53
CA SER A 90 44.08 47.40 10.30
C SER A 90 43.15 46.76 9.25
N CYS A 91 42.85 45.46 9.32
CA CYS A 91 42.15 44.77 8.22
C CYS A 91 41.13 43.71 8.67
N THR A 92 39.84 44.01 8.52
CA THR A 92 38.73 43.07 8.80
C THR A 92 38.75 41.81 7.95
N ARG A 93 39.31 41.86 6.74
CA ARG A 93 39.51 40.66 5.91
C ARG A 93 40.63 39.77 6.43
N CYS A 94 41.67 40.36 7.05
CA CYS A 94 42.69 39.57 7.75
C CYS A 94 42.12 38.91 9.01
N ILE A 95 41.29 39.62 9.79
CA ILE A 95 40.57 39.06 10.95
C ILE A 95 39.78 37.80 10.56
N ALA A 96 38.88 37.91 9.57
CA ALA A 96 38.04 36.77 9.16
C ALA A 96 38.86 35.56 8.65
N LEU A 97 39.96 35.81 7.92
CA LEU A 97 40.83 34.75 7.40
C LEU A 97 41.78 34.18 8.47
N PHE A 98 42.13 34.96 9.50
CA PHE A 98 42.87 34.49 10.67
C PHE A 98 42.05 33.48 11.47
N HIS A 99 40.82 33.83 11.89
CA HIS A 99 39.99 32.89 12.67
C HIS A 99 39.67 31.62 11.86
N ARG A 100 39.39 31.75 10.56
CA ARG A 100 39.16 30.62 9.64
C ARG A 100 40.38 29.73 9.47
N GLY A 101 41.56 30.32 9.31
CA GLY A 101 42.81 29.59 9.15
C GLY A 101 43.26 28.93 10.46
N ARG A 102 43.04 29.59 11.62
CA ARG A 102 43.22 28.99 12.95
C ARG A 102 42.30 27.78 13.13
N ALA A 103 40.99 27.93 12.87
CA ALA A 103 40.02 26.83 12.93
C ALA A 103 40.45 25.63 12.07
N ARG A 104 40.86 25.90 10.81
CA ARG A 104 41.40 24.89 9.90
C ARG A 104 42.70 24.25 10.41
N LEU A 105 43.61 25.00 11.04
CA LEU A 105 44.82 24.45 11.64
C LEU A 105 44.49 23.51 12.82
N MET A 106 43.52 23.88 13.66
CA MET A 106 43.02 23.00 14.74
C MET A 106 42.39 21.72 14.15
N GLU A 107 41.57 21.83 13.09
CA GLU A 107 41.04 20.70 12.34
C GLU A 107 42.16 19.79 11.79
N THR A 108 43.19 20.36 11.16
CA THR A 108 44.37 19.61 10.66
C THR A 108 45.13 18.92 11.80
N PHE A 109 45.23 19.53 12.98
CA PHE A 109 45.88 18.93 14.15
C PHE A 109 45.08 17.74 14.73
N LEU A 110 43.75 17.82 14.73
CA LEU A 110 42.86 16.73 15.15
C LEU A 110 42.81 15.57 14.14
N THR A 111 42.92 15.88 12.84
CA THR A 111 42.63 14.91 11.75
C THR A 111 43.88 14.35 11.07
N GLU A 112 44.85 15.17 10.68
CA GLU A 112 46.08 14.72 10.01
C GLU A 112 47.18 14.32 11.01
N ARG A 113 47.31 15.07 12.12
CA ARG A 113 48.31 14.79 13.17
C ARG A 113 47.82 13.85 14.28
N GLY A 114 46.52 13.64 14.42
CA GLY A 114 45.92 12.78 15.46
C GLY A 114 46.11 13.28 16.90
N ILE A 115 46.33 14.59 17.10
CA ILE A 115 46.54 15.17 18.44
C ILE A 115 45.19 15.18 19.20
N CYS A 116 45.19 14.81 20.48
CA CYS A 116 43.98 14.81 21.30
C CYS A 116 43.37 16.22 21.42
N TYR A 117 42.04 16.28 21.56
CA TYR A 117 41.30 17.54 21.54
C TYR A 117 41.69 18.45 22.69
N ASN A 118 42.00 17.91 23.87
CA ASN A 118 42.41 18.73 25.01
C ASN A 118 43.72 19.50 24.75
N ASN A 119 44.70 18.90 24.06
CA ASN A 119 45.96 19.57 23.71
C ASN A 119 45.76 20.61 22.60
N VAL A 120 44.95 20.31 21.57
CA VAL A 120 44.60 21.28 20.52
C VAL A 120 43.81 22.47 21.09
N ASN A 121 42.90 22.20 22.03
CA ASN A 121 42.10 23.20 22.74
C ASN A 121 42.96 24.10 23.65
N ILE A 122 44.02 23.58 24.27
CA ILE A 122 45.02 24.39 25.00
C ILE A 122 45.69 25.38 24.03
N LEU A 123 46.24 24.93 22.89
CA LEU A 123 46.86 25.84 21.90
C LEU A 123 45.86 26.89 21.38
N SER A 124 44.65 26.46 21.02
CA SER A 124 43.59 27.36 20.54
C SER A 124 43.26 28.44 21.58
N LYS A 125 43.16 28.05 22.87
CA LYS A 125 42.95 28.99 23.98
C LYS A 125 44.14 29.92 24.21
N THR A 126 45.39 29.46 24.11
CA THR A 126 46.57 30.34 24.25
C THR A 126 46.56 31.46 23.21
N ILE A 127 46.26 31.13 21.95
CA ILE A 127 46.14 32.11 20.85
C ILE A 127 44.99 33.10 21.14
N LEU A 128 43.81 32.60 21.50
CA LEU A 128 42.62 33.41 21.77
C LEU A 128 42.74 34.25 23.06
N GLN A 129 43.47 33.79 24.07
CA GLN A 129 43.70 34.53 25.32
C GLN A 129 44.64 35.72 25.11
N TRP A 130 45.70 35.53 24.32
CA TRP A 130 46.57 36.62 23.87
C TRP A 130 45.76 37.65 23.06
N GLU A 131 44.96 37.20 22.11
CA GLU A 131 44.13 38.08 21.28
C GLU A 131 43.08 38.84 22.10
N ALA A 132 42.36 38.18 23.01
CA ALA A 132 41.39 38.84 23.88
C ALA A 132 42.05 39.91 24.77
N THR A 133 43.30 39.71 25.17
CA THR A 133 44.09 40.67 25.95
C THR A 133 44.51 41.88 25.11
N ARG A 134 44.95 41.67 23.85
CA ARG A 134 45.16 42.74 22.85
C ARG A 134 43.88 43.54 22.62
N LEU A 135 42.80 42.85 22.26
CA LEU A 135 41.55 43.44 21.84
C LEU A 135 40.90 44.25 22.97
N THR A 136 40.84 43.73 24.19
CA THR A 136 40.33 44.48 25.36
C THR A 136 41.11 45.77 25.58
N SER A 137 42.44 45.73 25.47
CA SER A 137 43.29 46.91 25.64
C SER A 137 43.04 47.98 24.57
N ARG A 138 42.84 47.56 23.31
CA ARG A 138 42.49 48.44 22.18
C ARG A 138 41.07 49.00 22.28
N PHE A 139 40.10 48.15 22.62
CA PHE A 139 38.68 48.51 22.79
C PHE A 139 38.52 49.53 23.93
N ARG A 140 39.16 49.29 25.09
CA ARG A 140 39.14 50.21 26.24
C ARG A 140 39.72 51.58 25.90
N ARG A 141 40.83 51.64 25.14
CA ARG A 141 41.41 52.92 24.66
C ARG A 141 40.43 53.67 23.76
N LEU A 142 39.91 53.01 22.73
CA LEU A 142 38.99 53.62 21.76
C LEU A 142 37.67 54.09 22.40
N VAL A 143 37.19 53.41 23.44
CA VAL A 143 36.01 53.83 24.24
C VAL A 143 36.35 54.99 25.19
N GLY A 144 37.54 55.00 25.80
CA GLY A 144 37.95 56.08 26.71
C GLY A 144 38.27 57.41 26.02
N GLU A 145 38.64 57.37 24.75
CA GLU A 145 39.02 58.56 23.95
C GLU A 145 37.84 59.23 23.23
N ASN A 146 36.67 58.58 23.13
CA ASN A 146 35.54 59.05 22.32
C ASN A 146 34.21 59.15 23.11
N ASP A 147 33.59 60.33 23.13
CA ASP A 147 32.21 60.47 23.61
C ASP A 147 31.24 59.90 22.55
N ILE A 148 30.77 58.66 22.78
CA ILE A 148 30.15 57.76 21.78
C ILE A 148 28.84 58.32 21.15
N LYS A 149 28.37 59.48 21.63
CA LYS A 149 27.21 60.22 21.12
C LYS A 149 27.41 60.81 19.71
N MET A 150 28.66 60.95 19.24
CA MET A 150 28.98 61.56 17.93
C MET A 150 29.02 60.57 16.75
N GLY A 151 28.57 59.33 16.96
CA GLY A 151 28.66 58.23 15.98
C GLY A 151 29.81 57.27 16.30
N VAL A 152 29.75 56.05 15.77
CA VAL A 152 30.70 54.97 16.10
C VAL A 152 31.92 55.02 15.15
N PRO A 153 33.16 55.21 15.67
CA PRO A 153 34.39 55.12 14.88
C PRO A 153 34.53 53.79 14.14
N ARG A 154 35.12 53.84 12.94
CA ARG A 154 35.34 52.64 12.10
C ARG A 154 36.20 51.60 12.82
N GLU A 155 37.11 52.06 13.66
CA GLU A 155 38.03 51.29 14.48
C GLU A 155 37.24 50.43 15.49
N LEU A 156 36.23 50.99 16.17
CA LEU A 156 35.34 50.24 17.05
C LEU A 156 34.46 49.25 16.29
N LEU A 157 34.05 49.57 15.05
CA LEU A 157 33.38 48.59 14.18
C LEU A 157 34.33 47.44 13.77
N THR A 158 35.64 47.66 13.65
CA THR A 158 36.60 46.55 13.43
C THR A 158 36.76 45.69 14.67
N CYS A 159 36.83 46.27 15.87
CA CYS A 159 36.85 45.51 17.14
C CYS A 159 35.57 44.69 17.33
N PHE A 160 34.40 45.24 16.95
CA PHE A 160 33.15 44.49 16.94
C PHE A 160 33.17 43.32 15.94
N ALA A 161 33.69 43.54 14.72
CA ALA A 161 33.84 42.49 13.72
C ALA A 161 34.79 41.37 14.18
N GLU A 162 35.83 41.71 14.94
CA GLU A 162 36.76 40.78 15.61
C GLU A 162 36.00 39.85 16.57
N CYS A 163 35.20 40.40 17.48
CA CYS A 163 34.32 39.63 18.37
C CYS A 163 33.32 38.73 17.62
N MET A 164 32.80 39.17 16.46
CA MET A 164 31.88 38.36 15.65
C MET A 164 32.57 37.23 14.88
N CYS A 165 33.86 37.35 14.57
CA CYS A 165 34.64 36.28 13.95
C CYS A 165 35.22 35.30 14.99
N GLY A 166 35.51 35.77 16.20
CA GLY A 166 36.01 34.97 17.32
C GLY A 166 35.15 35.12 18.59
N PRO A 167 33.92 34.59 18.65
CA PRO A 167 33.05 34.68 19.83
C PRO A 167 33.68 34.14 21.12
N GLN A 168 34.56 33.14 21.02
CA GLN A 168 35.32 32.60 22.16
C GLN A 168 36.18 33.66 22.89
N LEU A 169 36.54 34.77 22.24
CA LEU A 169 37.18 35.92 22.89
C LEU A 169 36.28 36.53 23.99
N LEU A 170 34.96 36.53 23.79
CA LEU A 170 33.96 37.00 24.74
C LEU A 170 33.77 36.03 25.92
N VAL A 171 34.01 34.73 25.69
CA VAL A 171 33.95 33.69 26.73
C VAL A 171 35.20 33.76 27.62
N LEU A 172 36.38 34.00 27.02
CA LEU A 172 37.66 34.08 27.72
C LEU A 172 37.88 35.40 28.48
N ASN A 173 37.20 36.49 28.09
CA ASN A 173 37.36 37.80 28.73
C ASN A 173 36.01 38.49 29.01
N SER A 174 35.65 38.55 30.30
CA SER A 174 34.38 39.14 30.77
C SER A 174 34.32 40.66 30.66
N GLU A 175 35.46 41.38 30.64
CA GLU A 175 35.49 42.82 30.36
C GLU A 175 35.17 43.07 28.88
N LEU A 176 35.77 42.28 27.98
CA LEU A 176 35.47 42.34 26.54
C LEU A 176 34.00 42.03 26.24
N ARG A 177 33.43 41.02 26.91
CA ARG A 177 31.99 40.69 26.84
C ARG A 177 31.10 41.89 27.20
N GLY A 178 31.45 42.62 28.26
CA GLY A 178 30.72 43.82 28.69
C GLY A 178 30.84 44.99 27.71
N LEU A 179 32.06 45.26 27.21
CA LEU A 179 32.32 46.29 26.20
C LEU A 179 31.59 46.00 24.88
N PHE A 180 31.59 44.74 24.43
CA PHE A 180 30.85 44.28 23.26
C PHE A 180 29.34 44.46 23.43
N ALA A 181 28.76 44.03 24.54
CA ALA A 181 27.32 44.15 24.81
C ALA A 181 26.87 45.62 24.82
N HIS A 182 27.66 46.51 25.42
CA HIS A 182 27.37 47.94 25.43
C HIS A 182 27.37 48.55 24.03
N LEU A 183 28.36 48.21 23.20
CA LEU A 183 28.44 48.67 21.81
C LEU A 183 27.30 48.10 20.95
N LEU A 184 26.92 46.83 21.13
CA LEU A 184 25.79 46.22 20.43
C LEU A 184 24.47 46.95 20.73
N LEU A 185 24.19 47.23 22.01
CA LEU A 185 23.00 47.98 22.41
C LEU A 185 22.98 49.40 21.82
N GLN A 186 24.13 50.07 21.71
CA GLN A 186 24.25 51.38 21.07
C GLN A 186 24.03 51.32 19.55
N LEU A 187 24.59 50.32 18.86
CA LEU A 187 24.41 50.11 17.42
C LEU A 187 22.95 49.80 17.06
N LEU A 188 22.25 49.03 17.92
CA LEU A 188 20.82 48.76 17.79
C LEU A 188 19.98 50.01 18.08
N ALA A 189 20.28 50.76 19.14
CA ALA A 189 19.56 51.99 19.49
C ALA A 189 19.75 53.14 18.48
N SER A 190 20.84 53.11 17.70
CA SER A 190 21.12 54.05 16.60
C SER A 190 20.70 53.52 15.22
N ASP A 191 20.07 52.34 15.15
CA ASP A 191 19.57 51.72 13.92
C ASP A 191 20.64 51.63 12.80
N HIS A 192 21.88 51.36 13.24
CA HIS A 192 23.10 51.51 12.44
C HIS A 192 23.24 50.39 11.39
N SER A 193 23.64 50.75 10.17
CA SER A 193 23.72 49.83 9.01
C SER A 193 24.47 48.52 9.29
N PHE A 194 25.53 48.57 10.10
CA PHE A 194 26.35 47.41 10.46
C PHE A 194 25.57 46.28 11.15
N VAL A 195 24.53 46.60 11.93
CA VAL A 195 23.69 45.60 12.64
C VAL A 195 22.34 45.34 11.94
N LYS A 196 22.14 45.93 10.75
CA LYS A 196 20.84 46.04 10.09
C LYS A 196 20.63 45.01 8.97
N THR A 197 21.72 44.48 8.42
CA THR A 197 21.67 43.44 7.38
C THR A 197 22.97 42.65 7.42
N ALA A 198 22.91 41.36 7.77
CA ALA A 198 24.04 40.46 7.65
C ALA A 198 24.21 39.99 6.20
N THR A 199 25.45 39.85 5.74
CA THR A 199 25.80 39.39 4.38
C THR A 199 26.50 38.03 4.35
N VAL A 200 26.96 37.55 5.50
CA VAL A 200 27.64 36.27 5.71
C VAL A 200 27.27 35.76 7.11
N VAL A 201 27.12 34.44 7.28
CA VAL A 201 27.01 33.84 8.62
C VAL A 201 28.36 33.93 9.32
N THR A 202 28.42 34.65 10.43
CA THR A 202 29.61 34.72 11.29
C THR A 202 29.41 33.83 12.53
N PRO A 203 30.48 33.22 13.09
CA PRO A 203 30.37 32.40 14.29
C PRO A 203 29.67 33.11 15.46
N GLY A 204 29.91 34.42 15.63
CA GLY A 204 29.26 35.24 16.65
C GLY A 204 27.73 35.30 16.56
N LEU A 205 27.11 35.10 15.38
CA LEU A 205 25.65 34.99 15.28
C LEU A 205 25.12 33.69 15.89
N VAL A 206 25.88 32.59 15.79
CA VAL A 206 25.50 31.31 16.42
C VAL A 206 25.69 31.39 17.93
N TYR A 207 26.84 31.89 18.39
CA TYR A 207 27.12 32.14 19.80
C TYR A 207 26.04 33.01 20.47
N LEU A 208 25.71 34.17 19.88
CA LEU A 208 24.72 35.08 20.46
C LEU A 208 23.29 34.55 20.39
N ALA A 209 22.96 33.69 19.42
CA ALA A 209 21.66 32.99 19.40
C ALA A 209 21.52 31.95 20.53
N ILE A 210 22.64 31.39 21.04
CA ILE A 210 22.66 30.33 22.05
C ILE A 210 22.92 30.89 23.47
N GLU A 211 24.06 31.55 23.70
CA GLU A 211 24.48 32.04 25.04
C GLU A 211 24.30 33.55 25.25
N GLY A 212 23.89 34.33 24.22
CA GLY A 212 23.64 35.78 24.34
C GLY A 212 22.44 36.17 25.22
N ASP A 213 22.28 37.45 25.53
CA ASP A 213 21.13 37.99 26.28
C ASP A 213 19.87 38.09 25.39
N ASP A 214 18.68 38.30 25.96
CA ASP A 214 17.41 38.29 25.20
C ASP A 214 17.33 39.28 24.02
N THR A 215 18.02 40.42 24.13
CA THR A 215 18.17 41.41 23.05
C THR A 215 19.09 40.89 21.94
N GLU A 216 20.24 40.36 22.33
CA GLU A 216 21.28 39.83 21.43
C GLU A 216 20.78 38.58 20.68
N LYS A 217 20.06 37.69 21.38
CA LYS A 217 19.39 36.51 20.82
C LYS A 217 18.36 36.88 19.76
N LYS A 218 17.50 37.87 20.04
CA LYS A 218 16.49 38.34 19.07
C LYS A 218 17.15 38.93 17.83
N TRP A 219 18.19 39.74 18.01
CA TRP A 219 18.98 40.29 16.90
C TRP A 219 19.68 39.19 16.09
N ALA A 220 20.39 38.26 16.74
CA ALA A 220 21.12 37.19 16.08
C ALA A 220 20.18 36.28 15.28
N CYS A 221 19.04 35.88 15.85
CA CYS A 221 18.02 35.10 15.15
C CYS A 221 17.38 35.87 13.98
N GLN A 222 17.23 37.20 14.06
CA GLN A 222 16.77 38.02 12.93
C GLN A 222 17.79 38.01 11.80
N MET A 223 19.07 38.28 12.10
CA MET A 223 20.14 38.27 11.11
C MET A 223 20.33 36.90 10.43
N LEU A 224 20.22 35.80 11.18
CA LEU A 224 20.21 34.44 10.61
C LEU A 224 19.00 34.20 9.69
N LYS A 225 17.82 34.71 10.06
CA LYS A 225 16.58 34.58 9.29
C LYS A 225 16.59 35.40 8.00
N ASP A 226 17.15 36.61 8.02
CA ASP A 226 17.34 37.44 6.83
C ASP A 226 18.29 36.78 5.82
N LEU A 227 19.40 36.20 6.33
CA LEU A 227 20.33 35.35 5.57
C LEU A 227 19.70 34.05 5.04
N GLY A 228 18.54 33.65 5.54
CA GLY A 228 17.79 32.46 5.12
C GLY A 228 16.51 32.75 4.33
N SER A 229 16.33 33.98 3.87
CA SER A 229 15.14 34.41 3.13
C SER A 229 14.99 33.70 1.77
N THR A 230 13.77 33.67 1.24
CA THR A 230 13.27 32.64 0.29
C THR A 230 13.98 32.52 -1.07
N GLU A 231 14.88 33.44 -1.42
CA GLU A 231 15.64 33.40 -2.68
C GLU A 231 17.12 33.00 -2.49
N THR A 232 17.64 32.98 -1.25
CA THR A 232 19.02 32.58 -0.94
C THR A 232 19.11 31.82 0.39
N GLN A 233 19.12 30.48 0.34
CA GLN A 233 19.55 29.67 1.49
C GLN A 233 21.09 29.63 1.59
N ILE A 234 21.61 29.44 2.79
CA ILE A 234 23.06 29.35 3.03
C ILE A 234 23.57 27.99 2.56
N THR A 235 24.42 28.01 1.54
CA THR A 235 24.94 26.82 0.87
C THR A 235 26.12 26.17 1.59
N ALA A 236 26.41 24.90 1.25
CA ALA A 236 27.58 24.16 1.73
C ALA A 236 28.94 24.83 1.44
N ALA A 237 28.99 25.80 0.51
CA ALA A 237 30.18 26.61 0.22
C ALA A 237 30.31 27.84 1.13
N GLN A 238 29.20 28.36 1.68
CA GLN A 238 29.18 29.47 2.64
C GLN A 238 29.43 29.01 4.08
N VAL A 239 29.22 27.72 4.40
CA VAL A 239 29.63 27.11 5.67
C VAL A 239 31.15 26.85 5.67
N GLN A 240 31.85 27.49 6.60
CA GLN A 240 33.32 27.57 6.66
C GLN A 240 33.86 27.01 7.99
N PRO A 241 35.16 26.63 8.09
CA PRO A 241 35.72 25.97 9.28
C PRO A 241 35.51 26.73 10.60
N ASP A 242 35.60 28.06 10.57
CA ASP A 242 35.32 28.99 11.67
C ASP A 242 33.89 28.85 12.23
N LEU A 243 32.91 28.55 11.38
CA LEU A 243 31.52 28.31 11.79
C LEU A 243 31.32 26.88 12.33
N LEU A 244 32.07 25.91 11.81
CA LEU A 244 31.99 24.51 12.25
C LEU A 244 32.67 24.28 13.60
N GLU A 245 33.80 24.96 13.87
CA GLU A 245 34.46 24.94 15.18
C GLU A 245 33.52 25.44 16.28
N GLU A 246 32.82 26.55 16.06
CA GLU A 246 31.88 27.11 17.05
C GLU A 246 30.69 26.18 17.32
N ILE A 247 30.15 25.53 16.28
CA ILE A 247 29.09 24.51 16.46
C ILE A 247 29.64 23.29 17.23
N GLU A 248 30.90 22.90 17.02
CA GLU A 248 31.53 21.83 17.82
C GLU A 248 31.72 22.24 19.29
N ILE A 249 32.15 23.47 19.56
CA ILE A 249 32.34 24.00 20.92
C ILE A 249 31.01 24.06 21.68
N GLU A 250 29.95 24.57 21.05
CA GLU A 250 28.62 24.62 21.68
C GLU A 250 28.03 23.21 21.91
N LEU A 251 28.19 22.29 20.95
CA LEU A 251 27.77 20.89 21.11
C LEU A 251 28.51 20.21 22.29
N ARG A 252 29.83 20.40 22.39
CA ARG A 252 30.64 19.93 23.54
C ARG A 252 30.19 20.55 24.86
N THR A 253 29.82 21.83 24.83
CA THR A 253 29.40 22.58 26.02
C THR A 253 28.07 22.07 26.58
N VAL A 254 27.18 21.53 25.75
CA VAL A 254 25.96 20.82 26.19
C VAL A 254 26.29 19.47 26.83
N GLU A 255 27.17 18.66 26.22
CA GLU A 255 27.49 17.32 26.71
C GLU A 255 28.25 17.33 28.05
N ILE A 256 29.25 18.21 28.18
CA ILE A 256 30.20 18.23 29.31
C ILE A 256 29.60 18.87 30.57
N ALA A 257 28.64 19.79 30.43
CA ALA A 257 28.10 20.56 31.57
C ALA A 257 27.50 19.66 32.67
N SER A 258 28.07 19.67 33.88
CA SER A 258 27.66 18.72 34.93
C SER A 258 26.50 19.18 35.81
N ARG A 259 26.23 20.50 35.89
CA ARG A 259 25.19 21.08 36.77
C ARG A 259 23.94 21.54 36.01
N ASP A 260 24.11 22.18 34.86
CA ASP A 260 23.05 22.96 34.18
C ASP A 260 22.61 22.36 32.83
N LYS A 261 22.56 21.01 32.72
CA LYS A 261 22.31 20.31 31.44
C LYS A 261 21.04 20.76 30.72
N GLU A 262 19.89 20.78 31.39
CA GLU A 262 18.62 21.14 30.73
C GLU A 262 18.59 22.59 30.23
N LEU A 263 19.16 23.54 30.98
CA LEU A 263 19.21 24.95 30.57
C LEU A 263 20.11 25.15 29.34
N LYS A 264 21.26 24.46 29.29
CA LYS A 264 22.14 24.49 28.11
C LYS A 264 21.53 23.77 26.91
N ARG A 265 20.82 22.66 27.12
CA ARG A 265 20.02 21.99 26.07
C ARG A 265 18.93 22.90 25.50
N GLU A 266 18.17 23.60 26.34
CA GLU A 266 17.22 24.63 25.89
C GLU A 266 17.93 25.66 25.01
N ARG A 267 18.96 26.33 25.54
CA ARG A 267 19.70 27.38 24.83
C ARG A 267 20.20 26.91 23.46
N PHE A 268 20.84 25.73 23.42
CA PHE A 268 21.37 25.14 22.21
C PHE A 268 20.28 24.89 21.16
N TYR A 269 19.26 24.07 21.46
CA TYR A 269 18.24 23.74 20.47
C TYR A 269 17.38 24.94 20.08
N ARG A 270 17.17 25.90 20.99
CA ARG A 270 16.43 27.14 20.75
C ARG A 270 17.18 28.07 19.79
N GLY A 271 18.48 28.27 19.99
CA GLY A 271 19.33 29.08 19.09
C GLY A 271 19.60 28.40 17.75
N MET A 272 19.92 27.10 17.77
CA MET A 272 20.25 26.33 16.57
C MET A 272 19.09 26.18 15.58
N CYS A 273 17.83 26.34 16.02
CA CYS A 273 16.68 26.44 15.12
C CYS A 273 16.87 27.55 14.06
N ALA A 274 17.29 28.76 14.45
CA ALA A 274 17.41 29.88 13.51
C ALA A 274 18.53 29.66 12.46
N LEU A 275 19.63 29.01 12.86
CA LEU A 275 20.69 28.61 11.93
C LEU A 275 20.18 27.53 10.95
N PHE A 276 19.52 26.49 11.46
CA PHE A 276 18.99 25.41 10.62
C PHE A 276 17.78 25.85 9.76
N GLU A 277 17.03 26.90 10.14
CA GLU A 277 16.05 27.57 9.25
C GLU A 277 16.71 28.16 8.00
N ALA A 278 17.95 28.64 8.10
CA ALA A 278 18.63 29.37 7.03
C ALA A 278 19.58 28.50 6.16
N LEU A 279 20.14 27.41 6.69
CA LEU A 279 20.98 26.45 5.94
C LEU A 279 20.20 25.67 4.86
N ASP A 280 20.82 25.40 3.70
CA ASP A 280 20.27 24.46 2.72
C ASP A 280 20.48 22.98 3.12
N GLN A 281 19.88 22.05 2.37
CA GLN A 281 19.98 20.62 2.68
C GLN A 281 21.43 20.12 2.56
N ASP A 282 22.20 20.57 1.58
CA ASP A 282 23.56 20.08 1.34
C ASP A 282 24.57 20.63 2.35
N ALA A 283 24.36 21.84 2.90
CA ALA A 283 25.13 22.38 4.01
C ALA A 283 24.96 21.54 5.28
N ILE A 284 23.73 21.14 5.59
CA ILE A 284 23.44 20.25 6.72
C ILE A 284 24.13 18.89 6.50
N MET A 285 23.99 18.30 5.31
CA MET A 285 24.44 16.92 5.05
C MET A 285 25.95 16.78 4.78
N LEU A 286 26.57 17.74 4.09
CA LEU A 286 27.99 17.68 3.67
C LEU A 286 28.94 18.41 4.62
N LYS A 287 28.44 19.32 5.48
CA LYS A 287 29.26 20.07 6.44
C LYS A 287 28.87 19.75 7.89
N VAL A 288 27.67 20.15 8.32
CA VAL A 288 27.30 20.09 9.74
C VAL A 288 27.22 18.63 10.26
N LEU A 289 26.83 17.68 9.41
CA LEU A 289 26.83 16.25 9.74
C LEU A 289 28.20 15.57 9.87
N GLN A 290 29.29 16.25 9.50
CA GLN A 290 30.66 15.71 9.61
C GLN A 290 31.32 16.05 10.95
N ILE A 291 30.74 16.98 11.73
CA ILE A 291 31.19 17.30 13.08
C ILE A 291 31.21 16.02 13.94
N GLY A 292 32.34 15.76 14.58
CA GLY A 292 32.61 14.54 15.35
C GLY A 292 33.12 13.33 14.56
N LYS A 293 32.87 13.23 13.24
CA LYS A 293 33.12 12.01 12.44
C LYS A 293 34.50 11.89 11.81
N SER A 294 35.25 12.98 11.69
CA SER A 294 36.51 13.05 10.94
C SER A 294 37.76 12.55 11.69
N ARG A 295 37.60 11.93 12.87
CA ARG A 295 38.73 11.60 13.77
C ARG A 295 39.39 10.25 13.44
N PRO A 296 40.73 10.14 13.48
CA PRO A 296 41.41 8.86 13.44
C PRO A 296 41.08 8.02 14.68
N VAL A 297 41.07 6.69 14.52
CA VAL A 297 40.49 5.74 15.51
C VAL A 297 41.40 5.51 16.73
N ASP A 298 42.69 5.82 16.62
CA ASP A 298 43.73 5.38 17.56
C ASP A 298 44.18 6.44 18.59
N VAL A 299 43.36 7.48 18.84
CA VAL A 299 43.65 8.53 19.85
C VAL A 299 43.18 8.09 21.24
N ASP A 300 43.89 8.52 22.29
CA ASP A 300 43.80 8.00 23.67
C ASP A 300 42.39 7.88 24.29
N ARG A 301 42.23 6.86 25.13
CA ARG A 301 40.97 6.45 25.78
C ARG A 301 40.30 7.49 26.68
N ASP A 302 41.02 8.54 27.07
CA ASP A 302 40.56 9.53 28.04
C ASP A 302 39.82 10.73 27.41
N ASP A 303 39.82 10.87 26.07
CA ASP A 303 39.17 11.97 25.36
C ASP A 303 37.86 11.49 24.70
N PRO A 304 36.67 11.87 25.20
CA PRO A 304 35.41 11.30 24.74
C PRO A 304 35.10 11.65 23.27
N ILE A 305 34.82 10.61 22.48
CA ILE A 305 34.31 10.75 21.11
C ILE A 305 33.05 11.60 21.15
N LEU A 306 33.05 12.69 20.37
CA LEU A 306 31.88 13.57 20.26
C LEU A 306 30.89 12.93 19.28
N PRO A 307 29.68 12.54 19.72
CA PRO A 307 28.62 12.12 18.81
C PRO A 307 28.27 13.23 17.81
N SER A 308 27.88 12.87 16.59
CA SER A 308 27.41 13.87 15.64
C SER A 308 26.05 14.44 16.07
N ILE A 309 25.68 15.62 15.58
CA ILE A 309 24.48 16.35 16.07
C ILE A 309 23.16 15.55 15.96
N PHE A 310 23.05 14.57 15.05
CA PHE A 310 21.88 13.67 14.96
C PHE A 310 21.89 12.59 16.05
N GLU A 311 23.07 12.15 16.47
CA GLU A 311 23.28 11.16 17.54
C GLU A 311 23.08 11.83 18.89
N THR A 312 23.61 13.04 19.09
CA THR A 312 23.26 13.90 20.23
C THR A 312 21.75 14.16 20.31
N LEU A 313 21.08 14.45 19.18
CA LEU A 313 19.62 14.63 19.16
C LEU A 313 18.87 13.35 19.57
N ARG A 314 19.29 12.19 19.05
CA ARG A 314 18.76 10.86 19.45
C ARG A 314 18.92 10.64 20.95
N ASP A 315 20.12 10.84 21.48
CA ASP A 315 20.44 10.55 22.88
C ASP A 315 19.77 11.55 23.83
N HIS A 316 19.63 12.81 23.41
CA HIS A 316 18.82 13.79 24.13
C HIS A 316 17.33 13.43 24.15
N VAL A 317 16.74 12.99 23.04
CA VAL A 317 15.36 12.48 23.03
C VAL A 317 15.21 11.24 23.94
N MET A 318 16.19 10.34 23.95
CA MET A 318 16.20 9.15 24.83
C MET A 318 16.43 9.48 26.32
N SER A 319 16.96 10.65 26.65
CA SER A 319 17.26 11.06 28.04
C SER A 319 16.05 11.56 28.85
N TYR A 320 14.84 11.48 28.30
CA TYR A 320 13.59 11.97 28.90
C TYR A 320 13.64 13.44 29.40
N PRO A 321 14.00 14.40 28.50
CA PRO A 321 14.18 15.80 28.85
C PRO A 321 12.88 16.44 29.37
N ASP A 322 13.03 17.56 30.09
CA ASP A 322 11.94 18.24 30.79
C ASP A 322 11.70 19.65 30.24
N GLN A 323 12.58 20.59 30.59
CA GLN A 323 12.52 21.98 30.12
C GLN A 323 13.00 22.10 28.67
N SER A 324 13.97 21.27 28.26
CA SER A 324 14.50 21.29 26.90
C SER A 324 13.63 20.57 25.86
N LEU A 325 12.67 19.74 26.30
CA LEU A 325 11.82 18.90 25.45
C LEU A 325 11.10 19.66 24.30
N PRO A 326 10.45 20.82 24.52
CA PRO A 326 9.73 21.51 23.45
C PRO A 326 10.69 21.96 22.33
N TYR A 327 11.85 22.49 22.70
CA TYR A 327 12.86 22.96 21.74
C TYR A 327 13.54 21.79 21.01
N ILE A 328 13.75 20.67 21.68
CA ILE A 328 14.22 19.41 21.07
C ILE A 328 13.22 18.93 20.00
N LEU A 329 11.91 18.94 20.30
CA LEU A 329 10.88 18.52 19.36
C LEU A 329 10.70 19.51 18.20
N ARG A 330 10.79 20.83 18.45
CA ARG A 330 10.85 21.87 17.41
C ARG A 330 12.02 21.64 16.45
N PHE A 331 13.22 21.44 16.98
CA PHE A 331 14.44 21.20 16.20
C PHE A 331 14.36 19.88 15.41
N LEU A 332 13.88 18.79 16.04
CA LEU A 332 13.63 17.51 15.38
C LEU A 332 12.62 17.66 14.23
N GLY A 333 11.50 18.34 14.45
CA GLY A 333 10.48 18.59 13.44
C GLY A 333 11.03 19.38 12.25
N LEU A 334 11.81 20.44 12.49
CA LEU A 334 12.45 21.22 11.44
C LEU A 334 13.47 20.38 10.64
N LEU A 335 14.32 19.63 11.36
CA LEU A 335 15.37 18.82 10.75
C LEU A 335 14.78 17.73 9.84
N LEU A 336 13.73 17.06 10.29
CA LEU A 336 12.98 16.07 9.51
C LEU A 336 12.31 16.71 8.29
N GLY A 337 11.79 17.94 8.42
CA GLY A 337 11.20 18.70 7.31
C GLY A 337 12.22 19.07 6.22
N LYS A 338 13.47 19.40 6.59
CA LYS A 338 14.54 19.73 5.62
C LYS A 338 15.28 18.52 5.06
N VAL A 339 15.50 17.47 5.84
CA VAL A 339 16.32 16.32 5.43
C VAL A 339 15.48 15.17 4.86
N GLY A 340 14.22 15.02 5.30
CA GLY A 340 13.30 13.98 4.83
C GLY A 340 13.84 12.57 5.06
N GLU A 341 13.57 11.66 4.12
CA GLU A 341 13.96 10.24 4.22
C GLU A 341 15.48 10.03 4.37
N LYS A 342 16.32 10.98 3.91
CA LYS A 342 17.80 10.92 4.06
C LYS A 342 18.24 10.89 5.52
N PHE A 343 17.43 11.35 6.46
CA PHE A 343 17.74 11.39 7.90
C PHE A 343 17.96 9.97 8.46
N TRP A 344 17.10 9.04 8.07
CA TRP A 344 17.08 7.67 8.60
C TRP A 344 18.31 6.85 8.18
N SER A 345 18.91 7.12 7.02
CA SER A 345 20.15 6.45 6.62
C SER A 345 21.39 6.92 7.40
N HIS A 346 21.33 8.08 8.05
CA HIS A 346 22.46 8.67 8.79
C HIS A 346 22.46 8.36 10.29
N ILE A 347 21.35 7.83 10.83
CA ILE A 347 21.20 7.37 12.22
C ILE A 347 21.53 5.87 12.40
N GLY A 348 21.80 5.16 11.29
CA GLY A 348 22.40 3.83 11.31
C GLY A 348 21.48 2.72 11.82
N GLN A 349 21.78 2.14 12.98
CA GLN A 349 21.08 0.95 13.50
C GLN A 349 19.73 1.23 14.15
N TYR A 350 19.42 2.49 14.48
CA TYR A 350 18.20 2.86 15.19
C TYR A 350 17.02 3.09 14.23
N THR A 351 15.86 2.54 14.58
CA THR A 351 14.63 2.70 13.80
C THR A 351 13.84 3.94 14.22
N PHE A 352 12.88 4.35 13.40
CA PHE A 352 11.88 5.36 13.74
C PHE A 352 11.14 5.10 15.08
N GLN A 353 10.97 3.83 15.46
CA GLN A 353 10.36 3.47 16.76
C GLN A 353 11.27 3.81 17.94
N ASN A 354 12.60 3.79 17.76
CA ASN A 354 13.56 4.17 18.81
C ASN A 354 13.57 5.67 19.11
N ILE A 355 13.03 6.52 18.22
CA ILE A 355 12.81 7.96 18.47
C ILE A 355 11.37 8.20 18.96
N MET A 356 10.37 7.63 18.27
CA MET A 356 8.95 7.81 18.60
C MET A 356 8.57 7.21 19.98
N GLY A 357 9.18 6.11 20.38
CA GLY A 357 8.94 5.42 21.65
C GLY A 357 9.27 6.32 22.85
N PRO A 358 10.53 6.75 23.03
CA PRO A 358 10.92 7.65 24.11
C PRO A 358 10.11 8.95 24.16
N ILE A 359 9.79 9.58 23.02
CA ILE A 359 8.95 10.79 23.00
C ILE A 359 7.57 10.52 23.60
N THR A 360 6.88 9.46 23.13
CA THR A 360 5.53 9.13 23.64
C THR A 360 5.56 8.59 25.06
N GLN A 361 6.63 7.93 25.49
CA GLN A 361 6.79 7.41 26.85
C GLN A 361 7.28 8.47 27.85
N ASN A 362 7.66 9.67 27.41
CA ASN A 362 8.19 10.71 28.30
C ASN A 362 7.10 11.28 29.24
N PRO A 363 7.20 11.12 30.57
CA PRO A 363 6.24 11.72 31.50
C PRO A 363 6.25 13.25 31.44
N ASN A 364 7.39 13.86 31.08
CA ASN A 364 7.51 15.30 30.96
C ASN A 364 6.78 15.86 29.73
N LEU A 365 6.39 15.02 28.75
CA LEU A 365 5.53 15.46 27.65
C LEU A 365 4.14 15.85 28.17
N ILE A 366 3.55 15.03 29.04
CA ILE A 366 2.25 15.29 29.69
C ILE A 366 2.35 16.52 30.62
N LYS A 367 3.45 16.64 31.37
CA LYS A 367 3.73 17.81 32.22
C LYS A 367 3.78 19.11 31.39
N ASN A 368 4.54 19.15 30.30
CA ASN A 368 4.60 20.32 29.43
C ASN A 368 3.24 20.62 28.76
N LEU A 369 2.49 19.60 28.32
CA LEU A 369 1.11 19.75 27.82
C LEU A 369 0.12 20.34 28.85
N SER A 370 0.41 20.26 30.15
CA SER A 370 -0.41 20.89 31.21
C SER A 370 0.06 22.29 31.66
N ILE A 371 1.28 22.71 31.31
CA ILE A 371 1.89 23.95 31.80
C ILE A 371 2.03 25.01 30.70
N LEU A 372 2.36 24.60 29.46
CA LEU A 372 2.56 25.53 28.35
C LEU A 372 1.25 26.19 27.91
N ARG A 373 1.33 27.45 27.47
CA ARG A 373 0.16 28.24 27.06
C ARG A 373 -0.07 28.17 25.55
N ASP A 374 -1.34 28.18 25.15
CA ASP A 374 -1.72 28.23 23.73
C ASP A 374 -1.60 29.66 23.17
N THR A 375 -0.37 30.11 22.98
CA THR A 375 -0.11 31.40 22.34
C THR A 375 -0.04 31.24 20.82
N PRO A 376 -0.78 32.05 20.03
CA PRO A 376 -0.63 32.03 18.58
C PRO A 376 0.77 32.51 18.19
N SER A 377 1.38 31.85 17.21
CA SER A 377 2.66 32.28 16.64
C SER A 377 2.45 33.53 15.79
N PHE A 378 3.23 34.58 16.02
CA PHE A 378 3.17 35.79 15.21
C PHE A 378 4.14 35.68 14.03
N ALA A 379 3.69 36.03 12.82
CA ALA A 379 4.55 36.04 11.64
C ALA A 379 5.67 37.08 11.84
N GLY A 380 6.92 36.61 11.92
CA GLY A 380 8.08 37.45 12.25
C GLY A 380 8.53 37.39 13.71
N GLU A 381 7.92 36.55 14.56
CA GLU A 381 8.35 36.36 15.94
C GLU A 381 9.79 35.82 16.04
N LEU A 382 10.59 36.43 16.92
CA LEU A 382 12.01 36.17 17.08
C LEU A 382 12.31 35.45 18.38
N ASN A 383 13.04 34.33 18.27
CA ASN A 383 13.40 33.46 19.39
C ASN A 383 12.20 33.03 20.27
N PRO A 384 11.13 32.43 19.68
CA PRO A 384 9.89 32.13 20.40
C PRO A 384 10.10 31.14 21.55
N GLU A 385 9.39 31.39 22.67
CA GLU A 385 9.31 30.49 23.83
C GLU A 385 8.64 29.15 23.49
N ALA A 386 8.70 28.19 24.42
CA ALA A 386 8.05 26.89 24.29
C ALA A 386 6.51 26.99 24.18
N ARG A 387 5.93 26.24 23.24
CA ARG A 387 4.50 26.18 22.94
C ARG A 387 3.97 24.75 22.88
N ILE A 388 2.65 24.61 23.01
CA ILE A 388 1.94 23.34 22.76
C ILE A 388 2.15 22.85 21.32
N SER A 389 2.27 23.76 20.34
CA SER A 389 2.56 23.44 18.94
C SER A 389 3.86 22.64 18.79
N ASP A 390 4.92 23.01 19.52
CA ASP A 390 6.23 22.32 19.44
C ASP A 390 6.13 20.85 19.86
N LEU A 391 5.18 20.52 20.74
CA LEU A 391 4.94 19.16 21.25
C LEU A 391 4.13 18.28 20.28
N LEU A 392 3.52 18.87 19.24
CA LEU A 392 2.60 18.17 18.32
C LEU A 392 3.01 18.30 16.84
N ASP A 393 3.62 19.40 16.41
CA ASP A 393 3.82 19.67 14.98
C ASP A 393 5.01 18.92 14.36
N TRP A 394 5.96 18.47 15.18
CA TRP A 394 6.99 17.52 14.78
C TRP A 394 6.42 16.22 14.19
N ILE A 395 5.18 15.83 14.57
CA ILE A 395 4.51 14.62 14.10
C ILE A 395 4.34 14.62 12.58
N ASP A 396 4.00 15.76 11.97
CA ASP A 396 3.67 15.80 10.54
C ASP A 396 4.94 15.65 9.69
N ASN A 397 6.02 16.34 10.09
CA ASN A 397 7.33 16.22 9.46
C ASN A 397 7.98 14.85 9.73
N PHE A 398 7.76 14.27 10.91
CA PHE A 398 8.15 12.89 11.20
C PHE A 398 7.43 11.89 10.30
N LEU A 399 6.10 11.98 10.18
CA LEU A 399 5.33 11.09 9.30
C LEU A 399 5.69 11.29 7.81
N SER A 400 5.97 12.52 7.37
CA SER A 400 6.40 12.78 5.98
C SER A 400 7.78 12.18 5.67
N SER A 401 8.71 12.21 6.64
CA SER A 401 10.06 11.64 6.53
C SER A 401 10.12 10.11 6.47
N LEU A 402 8.99 9.41 6.69
CA LEU A 402 8.92 7.95 6.74
C LEU A 402 8.32 7.36 5.47
N SER A 403 8.84 6.21 5.04
CA SER A 403 8.27 5.42 3.96
C SER A 403 6.84 4.95 4.30
N THR A 404 6.01 4.69 3.28
CA THR A 404 4.57 4.42 3.43
C THR A 404 4.22 3.36 4.48
N SER A 405 4.98 2.25 4.55
CA SER A 405 4.74 1.18 5.54
C SER A 405 5.08 1.60 6.97
N GLN A 406 6.19 2.32 7.16
CA GLN A 406 6.60 2.86 8.47
C GLN A 406 5.63 3.94 8.95
N ARG A 407 5.23 4.83 8.03
CA ARG A 407 4.24 5.90 8.26
C ARG A 407 2.92 5.37 8.79
N ILE A 408 2.37 4.32 8.18
CA ILE A 408 1.15 3.63 8.62
C ILE A 408 1.30 3.15 10.09
N LYS A 409 2.37 2.42 10.41
CA LYS A 409 2.60 1.91 11.77
C LYS A 409 2.83 3.01 12.81
N SER A 410 3.44 4.13 12.42
CA SER A 410 3.57 5.32 13.25
C SER A 410 2.24 6.03 13.48
N VAL A 411 1.39 6.21 12.47
CA VAL A 411 0.05 6.81 12.62
C VAL A 411 -0.78 6.01 13.62
N GLU A 412 -0.80 4.68 13.51
CA GLU A 412 -1.51 3.80 14.43
C GLU A 412 -1.07 4.00 15.89
N THR A 413 0.25 4.03 16.10
CA THR A 413 0.86 4.15 17.43
C THR A 413 0.60 5.53 18.04
N LEU A 414 0.80 6.60 17.26
CA LEU A 414 0.59 7.98 17.70
C LEU A 414 -0.90 8.30 17.93
N THR A 415 -1.79 7.78 17.08
CA THR A 415 -3.25 7.95 17.26
C THR A 415 -3.73 7.26 18.54
N MET A 416 -3.32 6.00 18.74
CA MET A 416 -3.64 5.25 19.97
C MET A 416 -3.10 5.95 21.21
N TYR A 417 -1.89 6.51 21.15
CA TYR A 417 -1.32 7.30 22.24
C TYR A 417 -2.13 8.57 22.52
N LEU A 418 -2.30 9.46 21.53
CA LEU A 418 -2.93 10.77 21.69
C LEU A 418 -4.36 10.65 22.25
N VAL A 419 -5.18 9.75 21.70
CA VAL A 419 -6.55 9.53 22.19
C VAL A 419 -6.53 8.97 23.62
N THR A 420 -5.61 8.06 23.95
CA THR A 420 -5.51 7.51 25.32
C THR A 420 -5.08 8.58 26.33
N GLN A 421 -4.22 9.54 25.98
CA GLN A 421 -3.87 10.65 26.89
C GLN A 421 -5.04 11.63 27.08
N VAL A 422 -5.80 11.93 26.02
CA VAL A 422 -7.04 12.72 26.08
C VAL A 422 -8.05 12.09 27.04
N GLU A 423 -8.20 10.76 27.03
CA GLU A 423 -9.06 10.01 27.95
C GLU A 423 -8.57 9.98 29.40
N SER A 424 -7.28 9.67 29.61
CA SER A 424 -6.75 9.30 30.95
C SER A 424 -6.23 10.46 31.78
N GLN A 425 -5.65 11.50 31.17
CA GLN A 425 -4.97 12.56 31.91
C GLN A 425 -5.93 13.68 32.31
N GLN A 426 -6.28 13.81 33.58
CA GLN A 426 -7.10 14.94 34.07
C GLN A 426 -6.32 16.26 34.17
N SER A 427 -4.98 16.21 34.16
CA SER A 427 -4.09 17.38 34.26
C SER A 427 -4.00 18.22 32.99
N ILE A 428 -4.30 17.67 31.81
CA ILE A 428 -4.19 18.37 30.53
C ILE A 428 -5.44 19.25 30.32
N PRO A 429 -5.30 20.58 30.09
CA PRO A 429 -6.41 21.48 29.79
C PRO A 429 -7.27 21.05 28.59
N LEU A 430 -8.56 21.37 28.61
CA LEU A 430 -9.53 20.86 27.61
C LEU A 430 -9.27 21.36 26.19
N ASP A 431 -8.74 22.58 26.04
CA ASP A 431 -8.31 23.16 24.77
C ASP A 431 -7.08 22.44 24.19
N VAL A 432 -6.12 22.07 25.04
CA VAL A 432 -4.96 21.25 24.66
C VAL A 432 -5.42 19.84 24.25
N LYS A 433 -6.35 19.23 25.01
CA LYS A 433 -6.96 17.94 24.64
C LYS A 433 -7.68 18.00 23.30
N ALA A 434 -8.41 19.09 23.01
CA ALA A 434 -9.05 19.29 21.72
C ALA A 434 -8.03 19.29 20.58
N LYS A 435 -6.89 19.99 20.74
CA LYS A 435 -5.79 19.97 19.75
C LYS A 435 -5.17 18.58 19.57
N MET A 436 -4.89 17.86 20.66
CA MET A 436 -4.38 16.48 20.60
C MET A 436 -5.35 15.55 19.86
N PHE A 437 -6.64 15.66 20.13
CA PHE A 437 -7.68 14.84 19.49
C PHE A 437 -7.88 15.20 18.01
N VAL A 438 -7.88 16.49 17.65
CA VAL A 438 -7.93 16.93 16.25
C VAL A 438 -6.70 16.46 15.49
N LYS A 439 -5.49 16.59 16.04
CA LYS A 439 -4.25 16.06 15.44
C LYS A 439 -4.35 14.55 15.20
N ALA A 440 -4.84 13.79 16.19
CA ALA A 440 -5.07 12.34 16.06
C ALA A 440 -6.09 12.00 14.95
N CYS A 441 -7.18 12.76 14.85
CA CYS A 441 -8.14 12.61 13.76
C CYS A 441 -7.50 12.92 12.39
N THR A 442 -6.71 14.00 12.27
CA THR A 442 -6.06 14.41 11.02
C THR A 442 -5.08 13.34 10.51
N ILE A 443 -4.20 12.81 11.37
CA ILE A 443 -3.23 11.78 10.94
C ILE A 443 -3.92 10.46 10.58
N LEU A 444 -4.95 10.04 11.32
CA LEU A 444 -5.74 8.85 11.04
C LEU A 444 -6.55 8.99 9.74
N SER A 445 -7.19 10.15 9.55
CA SER A 445 -7.92 10.54 8.33
C SER A 445 -7.00 10.54 7.10
N SER A 446 -5.75 11.00 7.24
CA SER A 446 -4.73 10.95 6.18
C SER A 446 -4.32 9.50 5.87
N ALA A 447 -4.10 8.65 6.88
CA ALA A 447 -3.71 7.26 6.65
C ALA A 447 -4.83 6.39 6.04
N LEU A 448 -6.10 6.62 6.42
CA LEU A 448 -7.27 5.97 5.81
C LEU A 448 -7.57 6.46 4.38
N SER A 449 -6.88 7.50 3.89
CA SER A 449 -7.04 7.97 2.52
C SER A 449 -6.31 7.05 1.54
N LEU A 450 -7.04 6.57 0.52
CA LEU A 450 -6.58 5.58 -0.45
C LEU A 450 -6.20 6.29 -1.77
N PRO A 451 -4.95 6.15 -2.27
CA PRO A 451 -4.50 6.80 -3.50
C PRO A 451 -4.84 6.00 -4.78
N SER A 452 -4.98 4.67 -4.67
CA SER A 452 -5.35 3.82 -5.80
C SER A 452 -6.82 3.97 -6.19
N GLN A 453 -7.09 4.01 -7.50
CA GLN A 453 -8.44 3.99 -8.07
C GLN A 453 -9.16 2.66 -7.79
N LEU A 454 -10.49 2.70 -7.65
CA LEU A 454 -11.33 1.51 -7.53
C LEU A 454 -11.14 0.54 -8.72
N TYR A 455 -11.22 -0.77 -8.46
CA TYR A 455 -10.99 -1.87 -9.41
C TYR A 455 -9.55 -2.04 -9.92
N SER A 456 -8.61 -1.17 -9.52
CA SER A 456 -7.18 -1.35 -9.78
C SER A 456 -6.58 -2.49 -8.93
N PRO A 457 -5.52 -3.18 -9.39
CA PRO A 457 -4.84 -4.19 -8.57
C PRO A 457 -4.03 -3.59 -7.42
N SER A 458 -3.61 -2.31 -7.54
CA SER A 458 -2.89 -1.61 -6.47
C SER A 458 -3.80 -1.26 -5.28
N LEU A 459 -5.11 -1.09 -5.50
CA LEU A 459 -6.06 -0.87 -4.41
C LEU A 459 -6.09 -2.07 -3.44
N THR A 460 -6.06 -3.31 -3.94
CA THR A 460 -6.03 -4.50 -3.07
C THR A 460 -4.81 -4.51 -2.15
N THR A 461 -3.64 -4.06 -2.65
CA THR A 461 -2.44 -3.87 -1.81
C THR A 461 -2.52 -2.67 -0.86
N ASP A 462 -3.11 -1.55 -1.29
CA ASP A 462 -3.32 -0.35 -0.45
C ASP A 462 -4.28 -0.62 0.72
N LEU A 463 -5.35 -1.39 0.49
CA LEU A 463 -6.31 -1.83 1.50
C LEU A 463 -5.64 -2.78 2.50
N LEU A 464 -4.92 -3.80 2.02
CA LEU A 464 -4.19 -4.73 2.89
C LEU A 464 -3.16 -4.01 3.77
N ALA A 465 -2.45 -3.03 3.24
CA ALA A 465 -1.47 -2.24 3.98
C ALA A 465 -2.09 -1.38 5.11
N ARG A 466 -3.36 -0.97 4.98
CA ARG A 466 -4.07 -0.07 5.92
C ARG A 466 -5.07 -0.81 6.85
N GLY A 467 -5.14 -2.14 6.78
CA GLY A 467 -6.08 -2.93 7.58
C GLY A 467 -5.92 -2.72 9.10
N ASP A 468 -4.69 -2.67 9.61
CA ASP A 468 -4.42 -2.38 11.04
C ASP A 468 -4.88 -0.97 11.43
N THR A 469 -4.75 0.02 10.54
CA THR A 469 -5.21 1.41 10.76
C THR A 469 -6.73 1.47 10.86
N ARG A 470 -7.47 0.68 10.07
CA ARG A 470 -8.93 0.53 10.19
C ARG A 470 -9.34 -0.07 11.54
N VAL A 471 -8.51 -0.95 12.14
CA VAL A 471 -8.75 -1.53 13.48
C VAL A 471 -8.51 -0.53 14.62
N VAL A 472 -7.66 0.50 14.44
CA VAL A 472 -7.51 1.59 15.42
C VAL A 472 -8.82 2.38 15.58
N VAL A 473 -9.59 2.56 14.51
CA VAL A 473 -10.92 3.21 14.55
C VAL A 473 -11.85 2.45 15.50
N ASP A 474 -11.98 1.13 15.34
CA ASP A 474 -12.81 0.27 16.21
C ASP A 474 -12.32 0.29 17.66
N THR A 475 -11.01 0.33 17.88
CA THR A 475 -10.39 0.29 19.22
C THR A 475 -10.69 1.57 20.04
N LYS A 476 -10.96 2.70 19.37
CA LYS A 476 -11.32 3.99 20.01
C LYS A 476 -12.69 4.52 19.58
N LEU A 477 -13.53 3.65 19.03
CA LEU A 477 -14.77 3.99 18.32
C LEU A 477 -15.68 4.93 19.10
N ILE A 478 -15.87 4.65 20.39
CA ILE A 478 -16.70 5.42 21.31
C ILE A 478 -16.31 6.90 21.28
N ARG A 479 -15.01 7.25 21.26
CA ARG A 479 -14.57 8.65 21.29
C ARG A 479 -14.81 9.39 19.99
N PHE A 480 -14.68 8.71 18.85
CA PHE A 480 -15.04 9.32 17.57
C PHE A 480 -16.55 9.62 17.51
N PHE A 481 -17.41 8.80 18.13
CA PHE A 481 -18.82 9.13 18.29
C PHE A 481 -19.08 10.20 19.36
N ASP A 482 -18.50 10.11 20.56
CA ASP A 482 -18.69 11.07 21.65
C ASP A 482 -18.50 12.52 21.16
N TYR A 483 -17.39 12.79 20.47
CA TYR A 483 -17.05 14.11 19.94
C TYR A 483 -17.70 14.39 18.57
N GLY A 484 -17.84 13.39 17.70
CA GLY A 484 -18.51 13.52 16.39
C GLY A 484 -20.01 13.76 16.48
N THR A 485 -20.62 13.48 17.65
CA THR A 485 -22.05 13.70 17.92
C THR A 485 -22.32 14.82 18.93
N SER A 486 -21.27 15.49 19.42
CA SER A 486 -21.32 16.48 20.51
C SER A 486 -21.92 15.97 21.83
N GLN A 487 -21.91 14.65 22.07
CA GLN A 487 -22.20 14.06 23.40
C GLN A 487 -21.12 14.42 24.42
N ALA A 488 -19.87 14.56 23.96
CA ALA A 488 -18.79 15.20 24.68
C ALA A 488 -18.32 16.45 23.93
N ILE A 489 -18.01 17.51 24.66
CA ILE A 489 -17.47 18.77 24.14
C ILE A 489 -16.24 19.18 24.96
N PHE A 490 -15.24 19.78 24.31
CA PHE A 490 -14.05 20.30 24.98
C PHE A 490 -14.22 21.75 25.43
N PHE A 491 -14.97 22.55 24.65
CA PHE A 491 -15.21 23.96 24.95
C PHE A 491 -16.66 24.17 25.42
N PRO A 492 -16.94 25.19 26.27
CA PRO A 492 -18.31 25.54 26.64
C PRO A 492 -19.18 25.91 25.42
N GLU A 493 -20.50 25.80 25.57
CA GLU A 493 -21.49 25.94 24.47
C GLU A 493 -21.48 27.27 23.71
N TYR A 494 -20.84 28.33 24.23
CA TYR A 494 -20.66 29.59 23.51
C TYR A 494 -19.56 29.51 22.44
N ASN A 495 -18.56 28.63 22.61
CA ASN A 495 -17.45 28.41 21.66
C ASN A 495 -17.82 27.39 20.56
N ARG A 496 -19.00 27.57 19.94
CA ARG A 496 -19.60 26.61 19.01
C ARG A 496 -18.69 26.23 17.85
N GLU A 497 -17.98 27.21 17.28
CA GLU A 497 -17.06 27.01 16.15
C GLU A 497 -15.92 26.03 16.47
N LYS A 498 -15.32 26.14 17.67
CA LYS A 498 -14.22 25.25 18.10
C LYS A 498 -14.71 23.82 18.33
N ASN A 499 -15.89 23.64 18.94
CA ASN A 499 -16.52 22.33 19.06
C ASN A 499 -16.90 21.76 17.68
N ALA A 500 -17.39 22.59 16.75
CA ALA A 500 -17.74 22.16 15.39
C ALA A 500 -16.50 21.71 14.58
N GLN A 501 -15.33 22.32 14.80
CA GLN A 501 -14.07 21.85 14.21
C GLN A 501 -13.73 20.43 14.70
N VAL A 502 -13.78 20.19 16.02
CA VAL A 502 -13.56 18.87 16.62
C VAL A 502 -14.55 17.83 16.08
N MET A 503 -15.84 18.20 16.04
CA MET A 503 -16.93 17.36 15.53
C MET A 503 -16.69 16.94 14.08
N LYS A 504 -16.34 17.89 13.20
CA LYS A 504 -16.01 17.62 11.78
C LYS A 504 -14.80 16.69 11.64
N SER A 505 -13.73 16.89 12.43
CA SER A 505 -12.56 16.01 12.42
C SER A 505 -12.90 14.56 12.82
N ALA A 506 -13.80 14.37 13.79
CA ALA A 506 -14.25 13.05 14.21
C ALA A 506 -15.18 12.38 13.16
N ILE A 507 -16.10 13.15 12.57
CA ILE A 507 -16.98 12.67 11.48
C ILE A 507 -16.15 12.25 10.27
N GLU A 508 -15.09 12.99 9.90
CA GLU A 508 -14.22 12.63 8.76
C GLU A 508 -13.56 11.25 8.95
N VAL A 509 -13.08 10.94 10.17
CA VAL A 509 -12.53 9.62 10.50
C VAL A 509 -13.58 8.52 10.34
N ILE A 510 -14.78 8.72 10.90
CA ILE A 510 -15.91 7.76 10.78
C ILE A 510 -16.26 7.51 9.31
N CYS A 511 -16.34 8.58 8.51
CA CYS A 511 -16.72 8.51 7.10
C CYS A 511 -15.62 7.83 6.24
N LYS A 512 -14.34 8.13 6.47
CA LYS A 512 -13.24 7.42 5.79
C LYS A 512 -13.12 5.97 6.20
N ALA A 513 -13.43 5.61 7.46
CA ALA A 513 -13.50 4.23 7.90
C ALA A 513 -14.64 3.45 7.22
N LEU A 514 -15.84 4.05 7.12
CA LEU A 514 -16.97 3.45 6.38
C LEU A 514 -16.65 3.31 4.88
N ARG A 515 -16.04 4.33 4.28
CA ARG A 515 -15.58 4.31 2.88
C ARG A 515 -14.54 3.20 2.64
N PHE A 516 -13.62 2.97 3.57
CA PHE A 516 -12.64 1.88 3.51
C PHE A 516 -13.32 0.50 3.47
N ASP A 517 -14.33 0.28 4.31
CA ASP A 517 -15.10 -0.97 4.34
C ASP A 517 -15.86 -1.17 3.02
N ILE A 518 -16.55 -0.13 2.53
CA ILE A 518 -17.27 -0.12 1.24
C ILE A 518 -16.33 -0.48 0.07
N LEU A 519 -15.17 0.19 -0.02
CA LEU A 519 -14.20 -0.05 -1.09
C LEU A 519 -13.59 -1.45 -0.99
N THR A 520 -13.43 -2.00 0.22
CA THR A 520 -13.00 -3.39 0.43
C THR A 520 -14.02 -4.39 -0.13
N PHE A 521 -15.31 -4.19 0.17
CA PHE A 521 -16.37 -5.06 -0.35
C PHE A 521 -16.58 -4.93 -1.87
N ALA A 522 -16.52 -3.70 -2.42
CA ALA A 522 -16.61 -3.46 -3.86
C ALA A 522 -15.43 -4.10 -4.63
N GLN A 523 -14.20 -3.91 -4.15
CA GLN A 523 -13.00 -4.53 -4.71
C GLN A 523 -13.09 -6.06 -4.67
N ASN A 524 -13.47 -6.64 -3.52
CA ASN A 524 -13.65 -8.09 -3.38
C ASN A 524 -14.72 -8.62 -4.35
N SER A 525 -15.84 -7.92 -4.51
CA SER A 525 -16.92 -8.31 -5.43
C SER A 525 -16.45 -8.36 -6.89
N TYR A 526 -15.68 -7.35 -7.31
CA TYR A 526 -15.06 -7.29 -8.63
C TYR A 526 -14.00 -8.38 -8.84
N GLU A 527 -13.11 -8.60 -7.87
CA GLU A 527 -12.11 -9.68 -7.96
C GLU A 527 -12.77 -11.06 -8.07
N ILE A 528 -13.83 -11.34 -7.31
CA ILE A 528 -14.56 -12.62 -7.34
C ILE A 528 -15.25 -12.82 -8.70
N GLN A 529 -15.99 -11.84 -9.23
CA GLN A 529 -16.68 -11.99 -10.52
C GLN A 529 -15.68 -12.10 -11.70
N LYS A 530 -14.48 -11.49 -11.60
CA LYS A 530 -13.38 -11.70 -12.57
C LYS A 530 -12.53 -12.96 -12.25
N GLY A 531 -12.99 -13.86 -11.38
CA GLY A 531 -12.39 -15.19 -11.13
C GLY A 531 -11.11 -15.20 -10.29
N LYS A 532 -10.81 -14.10 -9.59
CA LYS A 532 -9.65 -13.98 -8.68
C LYS A 532 -10.03 -14.36 -7.24
N LYS A 533 -9.04 -14.48 -6.37
CA LYS A 533 -9.25 -14.61 -4.92
C LYS A 533 -9.44 -13.22 -4.32
N PRO A 534 -10.44 -13.00 -3.44
CA PRO A 534 -10.62 -11.72 -2.74
C PRO A 534 -9.54 -11.51 -1.68
N SER A 535 -9.47 -10.28 -1.14
CA SER A 535 -8.64 -9.93 0.00
C SER A 535 -9.01 -10.71 1.27
N THR A 536 -8.01 -10.92 2.13
CA THR A 536 -8.10 -11.63 3.42
C THR A 536 -8.34 -10.71 4.62
N LEU A 537 -8.78 -9.47 4.39
CA LEU A 537 -9.13 -8.53 5.45
C LEU A 537 -10.30 -9.07 6.28
N LYS A 538 -10.20 -8.92 7.61
CA LYS A 538 -11.29 -9.27 8.52
C LYS A 538 -12.23 -8.09 8.67
N PHE A 539 -13.49 -8.27 8.29
CA PHE A 539 -14.53 -7.29 8.55
C PHE A 539 -14.90 -7.23 10.05
N SER A 540 -15.38 -6.07 10.50
CA SER A 540 -15.83 -5.83 11.88
C SER A 540 -17.09 -4.97 11.84
N PRO A 541 -18.24 -5.43 12.39
CA PRO A 541 -19.49 -4.70 12.34
C PRO A 541 -19.56 -3.50 13.29
N LEU A 542 -18.58 -3.34 14.21
CA LEU A 542 -18.63 -2.39 15.32
C LEU A 542 -18.94 -0.95 14.87
N LEU A 543 -18.28 -0.48 13.81
CA LEU A 543 -18.50 0.85 13.23
C LEU A 543 -19.97 1.05 12.81
N LEU A 544 -20.54 0.09 12.09
CA LEU A 544 -21.92 0.15 11.60
C LEU A 544 -22.95 -0.04 12.72
N GLU A 545 -22.66 -0.87 13.71
CA GLU A 545 -23.48 -1.02 14.92
C GLU A 545 -23.46 0.26 15.79
N ALA A 546 -22.37 1.03 15.75
CA ALA A 546 -22.30 2.35 16.38
C ALA A 546 -23.05 3.42 15.57
N ILE A 547 -22.98 3.39 14.23
CA ILE A 547 -23.78 4.26 13.33
C ILE A 547 -25.28 4.00 13.55
N SER A 548 -25.73 2.74 13.50
CA SER A 548 -27.16 2.41 13.65
C SER A 548 -27.71 2.65 15.06
N LYS A 549 -26.87 3.02 16.04
CA LYS A 549 -27.29 3.49 17.37
C LYS A 549 -27.52 5.00 17.47
N GLN A 550 -27.00 5.82 16.55
CA GLN A 550 -27.09 7.28 16.64
C GLN A 550 -28.51 7.85 16.39
N GLN A 551 -28.69 9.14 16.70
CA GLN A 551 -29.89 9.93 16.45
C GLN A 551 -29.62 10.90 15.29
N LEU A 552 -29.78 10.41 14.06
CA LEU A 552 -29.38 11.11 12.82
C LEU A 552 -30.11 12.46 12.62
N ASN A 553 -31.35 12.56 13.10
CA ASN A 553 -32.15 13.79 13.09
C ASN A 553 -31.61 14.94 13.95
N ARG A 554 -30.72 14.64 14.93
CA ARG A 554 -29.99 15.64 15.71
C ARG A 554 -28.61 15.95 15.15
N GLN A 555 -28.16 15.21 14.14
CA GLN A 555 -26.75 15.10 13.74
C GLN A 555 -26.59 15.27 12.22
N LEU A 556 -27.26 16.27 11.64
CA LEU A 556 -27.40 16.47 10.19
C LEU A 556 -26.08 16.43 9.40
N GLU A 557 -24.98 16.99 9.95
CA GLU A 557 -23.64 16.90 9.35
C GLU A 557 -23.14 15.45 9.27
N MET A 558 -23.34 14.64 10.32
CA MET A 558 -22.98 13.22 10.28
C MET A 558 -23.85 12.47 9.27
N SER A 559 -25.16 12.71 9.26
CA SER A 559 -26.10 12.11 8.30
C SER A 559 -25.73 12.41 6.84
N PHE A 560 -25.34 13.66 6.56
CA PHE A 560 -24.84 14.11 5.26
C PHE A 560 -23.53 13.43 4.85
N GLN A 561 -22.51 13.44 5.72
CA GLN A 561 -21.18 12.90 5.40
C GLN A 561 -21.16 11.36 5.31
N LEU A 562 -21.98 10.68 6.13
CA LEU A 562 -22.19 9.24 6.03
C LEU A 562 -22.81 8.88 4.68
N LEU A 563 -23.86 9.58 4.25
CA LEU A 563 -24.49 9.37 2.94
C LEU A 563 -23.51 9.64 1.79
N CYS A 564 -22.70 10.71 1.87
CA CYS A 564 -21.62 10.98 0.90
C CYS A 564 -20.57 9.85 0.81
N SER A 565 -20.45 9.00 1.82
CA SER A 565 -19.49 7.88 1.84
C SER A 565 -19.98 6.65 1.08
N MET A 566 -21.27 6.60 0.69
CA MET A 566 -21.95 5.40 0.14
C MET A 566 -21.85 5.24 -1.38
N GLU A 567 -21.12 6.11 -2.09
CA GLU A 567 -21.06 6.22 -3.56
C GLU A 567 -20.64 4.97 -4.39
N ASN A 568 -20.36 3.82 -3.77
CA ASN A 568 -20.03 2.56 -4.46
C ASN A 568 -20.85 1.34 -3.96
N VAL A 569 -21.88 1.54 -3.11
CA VAL A 569 -22.69 0.45 -2.51
C VAL A 569 -23.38 -0.43 -3.56
N SER A 570 -23.83 0.15 -4.68
CA SER A 570 -24.41 -0.54 -5.86
C SER A 570 -23.54 -1.65 -6.45
N THR A 571 -22.26 -1.69 -6.10
CA THR A 571 -21.25 -2.61 -6.66
C THR A 571 -20.83 -3.73 -5.70
N ILE A 572 -21.42 -3.76 -4.50
CA ILE A 572 -21.17 -4.79 -3.48
C ILE A 572 -22.11 -5.98 -3.69
N LEU A 573 -21.56 -7.19 -3.77
CA LEU A 573 -22.33 -8.43 -3.97
C LEU A 573 -22.08 -9.46 -2.85
N PRO A 574 -23.12 -10.19 -2.38
CA PRO A 574 -22.99 -11.25 -1.38
C PRO A 574 -22.44 -12.54 -2.02
N VAL A 575 -21.16 -12.52 -2.42
CA VAL A 575 -20.50 -13.61 -3.15
C VAL A 575 -19.18 -14.08 -2.52
N GLY A 576 -18.79 -15.33 -2.82
CA GLY A 576 -17.50 -15.89 -2.43
C GLY A 576 -17.40 -16.26 -0.94
N ALA A 577 -16.36 -15.74 -0.27
CA ALA A 577 -16.05 -16.09 1.13
C ALA A 577 -16.64 -15.12 2.17
N HIS A 578 -17.04 -13.92 1.76
CA HIS A 578 -17.46 -12.81 2.64
C HIS A 578 -19.00 -12.61 2.63
N VAL A 579 -19.76 -13.69 2.39
CA VAL A 579 -21.20 -13.62 2.07
C VAL A 579 -22.03 -13.14 3.27
N GLU A 580 -21.74 -13.64 4.47
CA GLU A 580 -22.50 -13.26 5.67
C GLU A 580 -22.05 -11.88 6.20
N GLU A 581 -20.78 -11.53 6.01
CA GLU A 581 -20.24 -10.19 6.24
C GLU A 581 -20.94 -9.14 5.37
N VAL A 582 -21.11 -9.41 4.07
CA VAL A 582 -21.84 -8.51 3.16
C VAL A 582 -23.32 -8.41 3.50
N LYS A 583 -24.01 -9.53 3.81
CA LYS A 583 -25.41 -9.49 4.27
C LYS A 583 -25.57 -8.68 5.56
N MET A 584 -24.65 -8.87 6.51
CA MET A 584 -24.64 -8.11 7.77
C MET A 584 -24.40 -6.62 7.51
N PHE A 585 -23.46 -6.27 6.63
CA PHE A 585 -23.20 -4.92 6.16
C PHE A 585 -24.45 -4.26 5.55
N MET A 586 -25.11 -4.92 4.58
CA MET A 586 -26.34 -4.40 3.95
C MET A 586 -27.49 -4.23 4.95
N ARG A 587 -27.67 -5.18 5.89
CA ARG A 587 -28.67 -5.05 6.95
C ARG A 587 -28.44 -3.81 7.82
N TYR A 588 -27.19 -3.44 8.12
CA TYR A 588 -26.90 -2.21 8.85
C TYR A 588 -27.10 -0.95 8.01
N LEU A 589 -26.90 -0.99 6.68
CA LEU A 589 -27.25 0.13 5.79
C LEU A 589 -28.76 0.36 5.71
N SER A 590 -29.58 -0.70 5.61
CA SER A 590 -31.04 -0.58 5.72
C SER A 590 -31.46 0.03 7.07
N GLN A 591 -30.85 -0.41 8.19
CA GLN A 591 -31.06 0.20 9.51
C GLN A 591 -30.60 1.67 9.61
N PHE A 592 -29.62 2.11 8.82
CA PHE A 592 -29.26 3.52 8.72
C PHE A 592 -30.36 4.33 8.02
N PHE A 593 -30.91 3.84 6.91
CA PHE A 593 -32.02 4.51 6.21
C PHE A 593 -33.31 4.57 7.06
N VAL A 594 -33.64 3.50 7.80
CA VAL A 594 -34.74 3.45 8.78
C VAL A 594 -34.53 4.39 10.00
N LYS A 595 -33.39 5.10 10.07
CA LYS A 595 -33.12 6.21 10.99
C LYS A 595 -32.86 7.55 10.31
N PHE A 596 -32.73 7.54 8.99
CA PHE A 596 -32.61 8.73 8.15
C PHE A 596 -34.01 9.30 7.85
N SER A 597 -35.02 8.44 7.85
CA SER A 597 -36.47 8.75 7.93
C SER A 597 -36.84 9.62 9.14
N ASP A 598 -36.16 9.47 10.29
CA ASP A 598 -36.37 10.31 11.49
C ASP A 598 -36.02 11.80 11.26
N ILE A 599 -35.35 12.15 10.15
CA ILE A 599 -34.96 13.52 9.77
C ILE A 599 -36.15 14.21 9.10
N ASP A 600 -36.47 15.44 9.50
CA ASP A 600 -37.57 16.18 8.89
C ASP A 600 -37.35 16.45 7.40
N ALA A 601 -38.45 16.40 6.63
CA ALA A 601 -38.44 16.54 5.18
C ALA A 601 -37.72 17.81 4.66
N ARG A 602 -37.62 18.90 5.43
CA ARG A 602 -36.89 20.11 5.00
C ARG A 602 -35.39 19.88 5.03
N ASN A 603 -34.88 19.35 6.14
CA ASN A 603 -33.47 18.97 6.25
C ASN A 603 -33.11 17.82 5.31
N THR A 604 -34.02 16.86 5.07
CA THR A 604 -33.80 15.78 4.10
C THR A 604 -33.74 16.30 2.66
N LYS A 605 -34.65 17.19 2.24
CA LYS A 605 -34.56 17.85 0.92
C LYS A 605 -33.26 18.63 0.75
N MET A 606 -32.80 19.35 1.78
CA MET A 606 -31.52 20.06 1.76
C MET A 606 -30.30 19.10 1.64
N ILE A 607 -30.30 17.97 2.35
CA ILE A 607 -29.28 16.93 2.21
C ILE A 607 -29.30 16.33 0.79
N LEU A 608 -30.49 16.13 0.21
CA LEU A 608 -30.69 15.62 -1.14
C LEU A 608 -30.59 16.69 -2.25
N SER A 609 -30.19 17.93 -1.94
CA SER A 609 -29.85 18.96 -2.95
C SER A 609 -28.36 18.99 -3.32
N ASN A 610 -27.50 18.24 -2.62
CA ASN A 610 -26.04 18.28 -2.82
C ASN A 610 -25.55 17.09 -3.67
N PRO A 611 -24.64 17.28 -4.65
CA PRO A 611 -24.25 16.21 -5.58
C PRO A 611 -23.49 15.05 -4.91
N ARG A 612 -22.78 15.29 -3.79
CA ARG A 612 -22.01 14.22 -3.12
C ARG A 612 -22.90 13.25 -2.35
N SER A 613 -23.89 13.76 -1.63
CA SER A 613 -24.90 12.96 -0.93
C SER A 613 -25.82 12.28 -1.93
N LEU A 614 -26.25 12.97 -2.99
CA LEU A 614 -27.03 12.37 -4.08
C LEU A 614 -26.29 11.19 -4.73
N LYS A 615 -24.98 11.27 -4.97
CA LYS A 615 -24.21 10.15 -5.52
C LYS A 615 -24.25 8.91 -4.62
N GLY A 616 -24.13 9.09 -3.31
CA GLY A 616 -24.27 8.01 -2.33
C GLY A 616 -25.70 7.49 -2.20
N TYR A 617 -26.69 8.38 -2.27
CA TYR A 617 -28.11 8.02 -2.28
C TYR A 617 -28.46 7.15 -3.49
N TRP A 618 -28.14 7.60 -4.71
CA TRP A 618 -28.37 6.83 -5.94
C TRP A 618 -27.58 5.51 -5.95
N ALA A 619 -26.39 5.44 -5.34
CA ALA A 619 -25.67 4.17 -5.17
C ALA A 619 -26.40 3.17 -4.25
N CYS A 620 -27.21 3.64 -3.30
CA CYS A 620 -28.08 2.78 -2.48
C CYS A 620 -29.39 2.42 -3.20
N VAL A 621 -29.97 3.33 -4.00
CA VAL A 621 -31.15 3.04 -4.84
C VAL A 621 -30.81 2.04 -5.97
N PHE A 622 -29.58 2.08 -6.50
CA PHE A 622 -29.08 1.05 -7.43
C PHE A 622 -28.49 -0.19 -6.72
N SER A 623 -28.75 -0.38 -5.42
CA SER A 623 -28.32 -1.58 -4.70
C SER A 623 -29.04 -2.84 -5.20
N PRO A 624 -28.32 -3.96 -5.38
CA PRO A 624 -28.92 -5.27 -5.62
C PRO A 624 -29.54 -5.87 -4.35
N ASP A 625 -29.27 -5.32 -3.16
CA ASP A 625 -29.92 -5.73 -1.91
C ASP A 625 -31.33 -5.12 -1.79
N GLU A 626 -32.31 -5.95 -1.46
CA GLU A 626 -33.72 -5.54 -1.40
C GLU A 626 -34.04 -4.65 -0.19
N GLY A 627 -33.40 -4.89 0.96
CA GLY A 627 -33.60 -4.08 2.16
C GLY A 627 -32.99 -2.69 2.01
N VAL A 628 -31.78 -2.59 1.45
CA VAL A 628 -31.12 -1.30 1.19
C VAL A 628 -31.88 -0.50 0.13
N TYR A 629 -32.34 -1.14 -0.95
CA TYR A 629 -33.19 -0.46 -1.95
C TYR A 629 -34.48 0.06 -1.32
N GLN A 630 -35.23 -0.78 -0.60
CA GLN A 630 -36.56 -0.40 -0.13
C GLN A 630 -36.46 0.73 0.88
N SER A 631 -35.59 0.61 1.88
CA SER A 631 -35.37 1.68 2.87
C SER A 631 -34.83 2.97 2.25
N ALA A 632 -34.11 2.92 1.12
CA ALA A 632 -33.69 4.13 0.40
C ALA A 632 -34.81 4.76 -0.44
N VAL A 633 -35.76 3.97 -0.95
CA VAL A 633 -36.95 4.47 -1.67
C VAL A 633 -38.01 4.98 -0.70
N ASP A 634 -38.16 4.39 0.48
CA ASP A 634 -39.08 4.84 1.53
C ASP A 634 -38.82 6.31 1.93
N ILE A 635 -37.54 6.74 1.91
CA ILE A 635 -37.15 8.15 2.11
C ILE A 635 -37.81 9.09 1.09
N LEU A 636 -38.07 8.66 -0.15
CA LEU A 636 -38.75 9.51 -1.14
C LEU A 636 -40.21 9.74 -0.74
N TYR A 637 -40.91 8.68 -0.33
CA TYR A 637 -42.29 8.75 0.13
C TYR A 637 -42.40 9.70 1.33
N GLU A 638 -41.54 9.54 2.34
CA GLU A 638 -41.57 10.36 3.56
C GLU A 638 -41.06 11.80 3.35
N THR A 639 -40.12 12.02 2.43
CA THR A 639 -39.54 13.36 2.17
C THR A 639 -40.45 14.21 1.30
N PHE A 640 -41.20 13.60 0.37
CA PHE A 640 -42.00 14.31 -0.62
C PHE A 640 -43.53 14.16 -0.43
N ASP A 641 -43.99 13.26 0.45
CA ASP A 641 -45.40 12.84 0.62
C ASP A 641 -45.95 12.11 -0.63
N ALA A 642 -45.04 11.45 -1.36
CA ALA A 642 -45.32 10.78 -2.63
C ALA A 642 -45.99 9.41 -2.43
N ALA A 643 -47.07 9.16 -3.17
CA ALA A 643 -47.83 7.90 -3.16
C ALA A 643 -47.18 6.78 -3.99
N GLY A 644 -46.17 7.09 -4.81
CA GLY A 644 -45.45 6.10 -5.61
C GLY A 644 -44.02 6.50 -5.98
N ARG A 645 -43.21 5.52 -6.40
CA ARG A 645 -41.77 5.71 -6.68
C ARG A 645 -41.50 6.71 -7.80
N LEU A 646 -42.32 6.69 -8.85
CA LEU A 646 -42.20 7.61 -9.98
C LEU A 646 -42.39 9.08 -9.55
N GLU A 647 -43.40 9.33 -8.72
CA GLU A 647 -43.71 10.64 -8.12
C GLU A 647 -42.55 11.12 -7.22
N GLY A 648 -42.11 10.29 -6.28
CA GLY A 648 -40.98 10.63 -5.41
C GLY A 648 -39.63 10.81 -6.13
N VAL A 649 -39.43 10.15 -7.29
CA VAL A 649 -38.28 10.38 -8.18
C VAL A 649 -38.42 11.68 -8.96
N HIS A 650 -39.64 12.02 -9.41
CA HIS A 650 -39.96 13.26 -10.11
C HIS A 650 -39.80 14.48 -9.19
N ASP A 651 -40.32 14.45 -7.97
CA ASP A 651 -40.12 15.50 -6.97
C ASP A 651 -38.63 15.69 -6.60
N LEU A 652 -37.86 14.60 -6.52
CA LEU A 652 -36.42 14.67 -6.29
C LEU A 652 -35.66 15.33 -7.45
N LEU A 653 -36.09 15.07 -8.70
CA LEU A 653 -35.57 15.75 -9.88
C LEU A 653 -35.97 17.23 -9.90
N GLN A 654 -37.19 17.60 -9.49
CA GLN A 654 -37.59 19.00 -9.31
C GLN A 654 -36.75 19.71 -8.23
N ASN A 655 -36.41 19.02 -7.13
CA ASN A 655 -35.61 19.59 -6.04
C ASN A 655 -34.18 19.99 -6.46
N ASN A 656 -33.50 19.19 -7.30
CA ASN A 656 -32.25 19.60 -7.97
C ASN A 656 -31.91 18.70 -9.18
N ILE A 657 -32.40 19.06 -10.37
CA ILE A 657 -32.19 18.29 -11.61
C ILE A 657 -30.71 18.09 -11.96
N SER A 658 -29.88 19.15 -11.91
CA SER A 658 -28.47 19.08 -12.32
C SER A 658 -27.67 18.14 -11.42
N CYS A 659 -27.82 18.25 -10.10
CA CYS A 659 -27.10 17.40 -9.16
C CYS A 659 -27.61 15.94 -9.19
N CYS A 660 -28.91 15.72 -9.41
CA CYS A 660 -29.47 14.37 -9.53
C CYS A 660 -28.95 13.68 -10.80
N LEU A 661 -28.98 14.35 -11.95
CA LEU A 661 -28.47 13.78 -13.20
C LEU A 661 -26.97 13.50 -13.14
N GLN A 662 -26.17 14.41 -12.57
CA GLN A 662 -24.74 14.16 -12.36
C GLN A 662 -24.51 12.92 -11.47
N ALA A 663 -25.24 12.79 -10.37
CA ALA A 663 -25.14 11.65 -9.46
C ALA A 663 -25.58 10.31 -10.10
N ILE A 664 -26.58 10.34 -11.00
CA ILE A 664 -26.99 9.19 -11.80
C ILE A 664 -25.90 8.85 -12.84
N ASN A 665 -25.35 9.83 -13.55
CA ASN A 665 -24.31 9.61 -14.57
C ASN A 665 -23.04 8.97 -14.00
N ASP A 666 -22.62 9.42 -12.81
CA ASP A 666 -21.52 8.82 -12.05
C ASP A 666 -21.81 7.35 -11.71
N ASN A 667 -23.02 7.05 -11.22
CA ASN A 667 -23.44 5.69 -10.87
C ASN A 667 -23.56 4.79 -12.11
N LEU A 668 -24.14 5.27 -13.21
CA LEU A 668 -24.21 4.54 -14.47
C LEU A 668 -22.81 4.25 -15.02
N THR A 669 -21.87 5.18 -14.89
CA THR A 669 -20.47 4.96 -15.30
C THR A 669 -19.83 3.81 -14.50
N ASN A 670 -20.08 3.73 -13.20
CA ASN A 670 -19.65 2.61 -12.37
C ASN A 670 -20.33 1.27 -12.78
N LEU A 671 -21.66 1.27 -13.02
CA LEU A 671 -22.40 0.07 -13.44
C LEU A 671 -21.95 -0.43 -14.82
N ILE A 672 -21.70 0.48 -15.77
CA ILE A 672 -21.17 0.16 -17.11
C ILE A 672 -19.78 -0.50 -17.02
N PHE A 673 -18.93 -0.04 -16.10
CA PHE A 673 -17.57 -0.58 -15.95
C PHE A 673 -17.52 -1.99 -15.34
N ILE A 674 -18.40 -2.33 -14.39
CA ILE A 674 -18.31 -3.61 -13.66
C ILE A 674 -18.91 -4.80 -14.40
N GLU A 675 -19.81 -4.58 -15.37
CA GLU A 675 -20.47 -5.63 -16.19
C GLU A 675 -21.33 -6.62 -15.37
N PHE A 676 -21.80 -6.22 -14.18
CA PHE A 676 -22.57 -7.08 -13.26
C PHE A 676 -24.06 -7.15 -13.64
N TYR A 677 -24.64 -8.34 -13.64
CA TYR A 677 -26.08 -8.52 -13.83
C TYR A 677 -26.88 -8.03 -12.62
N GLU A 678 -26.42 -8.36 -11.41
CA GLU A 678 -27.21 -8.23 -10.17
C GLU A 678 -27.85 -6.85 -9.92
N PRO A 679 -27.18 -5.69 -10.13
CA PRO A 679 -27.82 -4.37 -9.99
C PRO A 679 -28.64 -3.94 -11.23
N CYS A 680 -28.44 -4.55 -12.40
CA CYS A 680 -29.03 -4.07 -13.65
C CYS A 680 -30.58 -4.08 -13.68
N PRO A 681 -31.29 -5.13 -13.24
CA PRO A 681 -32.76 -5.12 -13.18
C PRO A 681 -33.34 -4.00 -12.31
N ARG A 682 -32.64 -3.59 -11.24
CA ARG A 682 -33.05 -2.45 -10.41
C ARG A 682 -32.78 -1.14 -11.14
N ALA A 683 -31.58 -0.97 -11.70
CA ALA A 683 -31.20 0.21 -12.45
C ALA A 683 -32.13 0.47 -13.65
N VAL A 684 -32.46 -0.56 -14.45
CA VAL A 684 -33.41 -0.43 -15.56
C VAL A 684 -34.76 0.13 -15.08
N LYS A 685 -35.36 -0.48 -14.04
CA LYS A 685 -36.66 -0.03 -13.51
C LYS A 685 -36.62 1.38 -12.92
N VAL A 686 -35.50 1.81 -12.37
CA VAL A 686 -35.35 3.16 -11.79
C VAL A 686 -35.07 4.20 -12.87
N LEU A 687 -34.31 3.86 -13.93
CA LEU A 687 -34.11 4.74 -15.08
C LEU A 687 -35.40 5.00 -15.85
N THR A 688 -36.28 4.00 -15.98
CA THR A 688 -37.61 4.19 -16.59
C THR A 688 -38.41 5.26 -15.85
N ASP A 689 -38.45 5.22 -14.51
CA ASP A 689 -39.13 6.24 -13.69
C ASP A 689 -38.49 7.62 -13.83
N VAL A 690 -37.14 7.71 -13.81
CA VAL A 690 -36.41 8.98 -14.05
C VAL A 690 -36.79 9.59 -15.41
N ILE A 691 -36.85 8.77 -16.45
CA ILE A 691 -37.17 9.21 -17.82
C ILE A 691 -38.66 9.58 -17.95
N GLN A 692 -39.56 8.86 -17.27
CA GLN A 692 -40.98 9.21 -17.23
C GLN A 692 -41.22 10.51 -16.44
N GLY A 693 -40.46 10.78 -15.37
CA GLY A 693 -40.48 12.06 -14.67
C GLY A 693 -39.97 13.23 -15.52
N LEU A 694 -38.92 13.02 -16.33
CA LEU A 694 -38.45 14.04 -17.28
C LEU A 694 -39.46 14.29 -18.42
N ASN A 695 -40.05 13.23 -18.98
CA ASN A 695 -40.80 13.24 -20.25
C ASN A 695 -42.32 13.03 -20.12
N SER A 696 -42.90 13.21 -18.92
CA SER A 696 -44.36 13.13 -18.72
C SER A 696 -45.08 14.22 -19.53
N PRO A 697 -46.15 13.91 -20.27
CA PRO A 697 -46.86 14.89 -21.10
C PRO A 697 -47.77 15.85 -20.32
N VAL A 698 -47.85 15.71 -19.00
CA VAL A 698 -48.66 16.57 -18.11
C VAL A 698 -47.75 17.36 -17.16
N ASP A 699 -46.88 16.65 -16.41
CA ASP A 699 -46.07 17.21 -15.33
C ASP A 699 -44.55 17.12 -15.61
N GLY A 700 -44.15 16.75 -16.82
CA GLY A 700 -42.76 16.44 -17.17
C GLY A 700 -41.84 17.65 -17.16
N ILE A 701 -40.69 17.51 -16.49
CA ILE A 701 -39.73 18.61 -16.25
C ILE A 701 -39.18 19.19 -17.56
N PHE A 702 -39.19 18.43 -18.67
CA PHE A 702 -38.87 18.94 -20.01
C PHE A 702 -39.76 20.10 -20.50
N GLY A 703 -40.94 20.33 -19.90
CA GLY A 703 -41.75 21.52 -20.15
C GLY A 703 -41.03 22.83 -19.79
N GLU A 704 -40.04 22.79 -18.91
CA GLU A 704 -39.23 23.94 -18.49
C GLU A 704 -37.88 24.04 -19.24
N SER A 705 -37.70 23.33 -20.36
CA SER A 705 -36.43 23.23 -21.12
C SER A 705 -35.76 24.56 -21.52
N GLU A 706 -36.51 25.66 -21.59
CA GLU A 706 -35.97 27.01 -21.80
C GLU A 706 -35.23 27.56 -20.56
N THR A 707 -35.64 27.19 -19.34
CA THR A 707 -35.07 27.71 -18.08
C THR A 707 -33.75 27.03 -17.69
N PHE A 708 -33.49 25.82 -18.21
CA PHE A 708 -32.32 25.02 -17.87
C PHE A 708 -31.00 25.76 -18.16
N ASP A 709 -30.13 25.79 -17.17
CA ASP A 709 -28.79 26.36 -17.30
C ASP A 709 -27.87 25.45 -18.15
N LYS A 710 -26.67 25.96 -18.49
CA LYS A 710 -25.71 25.20 -19.31
C LYS A 710 -25.23 23.92 -18.63
N ALA A 711 -25.09 23.88 -17.30
CA ALA A 711 -24.71 22.67 -16.57
C ALA A 711 -25.82 21.61 -16.63
N THR A 712 -27.08 21.99 -16.42
CA THR A 712 -28.24 21.09 -16.56
C THR A 712 -28.32 20.50 -17.98
N LYS A 713 -28.18 21.33 -19.02
CA LYS A 713 -28.19 20.87 -20.42
C LYS A 713 -27.04 19.90 -20.72
N GLN A 714 -25.84 20.15 -20.19
CA GLN A 714 -24.71 19.23 -20.30
C GLN A 714 -24.93 17.92 -19.53
N SER A 715 -25.49 17.96 -18.31
CA SER A 715 -25.81 16.77 -17.52
C SER A 715 -26.92 15.91 -18.15
N LEU A 716 -27.92 16.53 -18.80
CA LEU A 716 -28.95 15.85 -19.60
C LEU A 716 -28.36 15.16 -20.83
N PHE A 717 -27.47 15.84 -21.56
CA PHE A 717 -26.81 15.24 -22.72
C PHE A 717 -25.86 14.10 -22.31
N GLU A 718 -25.15 14.22 -21.19
CA GLU A 718 -24.40 13.08 -20.66
C GLU A 718 -25.34 11.94 -20.22
N PHE A 719 -26.45 12.23 -19.54
CA PHE A 719 -27.43 11.21 -19.14
C PHE A 719 -27.98 10.43 -20.32
N TRP A 720 -28.36 11.11 -21.40
CA TRP A 720 -28.71 10.50 -22.69
C TRP A 720 -27.64 9.51 -23.18
N ASN A 721 -26.39 9.95 -23.25
CA ASN A 721 -25.27 9.13 -23.71
C ASN A 721 -24.93 7.96 -22.76
N ARG A 722 -25.12 8.12 -21.45
CA ARG A 722 -24.92 7.07 -20.43
C ARG A 722 -26.03 6.03 -20.49
N CYS A 723 -27.29 6.43 -20.70
CA CYS A 723 -28.42 5.52 -20.90
C CYS A 723 -28.22 4.61 -22.11
N TRP A 724 -27.85 5.15 -23.28
CA TRP A 724 -27.57 4.31 -24.46
C TRP A 724 -26.39 3.35 -24.25
N LYS A 725 -25.31 3.78 -23.58
CA LYS A 725 -24.17 2.89 -23.25
C LYS A 725 -24.51 1.83 -22.20
N PHE A 726 -25.43 2.11 -21.28
CA PHE A 726 -25.94 1.12 -20.33
C PHE A 726 -26.86 0.10 -21.02
N LEU A 727 -27.72 0.56 -21.94
CA LEU A 727 -28.50 -0.33 -22.80
C LEU A 727 -27.61 -1.20 -23.70
N ASP A 728 -26.55 -0.64 -24.30
CA ASP A 728 -25.59 -1.39 -25.11
C ASP A 728 -24.90 -2.52 -24.32
N LEU A 729 -24.43 -2.22 -23.10
CA LEU A 729 -23.93 -3.25 -22.18
C LEU A 729 -24.95 -4.38 -22.00
N ILE A 730 -26.22 -4.05 -21.75
CA ILE A 730 -27.27 -5.06 -21.56
C ILE A 730 -27.49 -5.86 -22.86
N TYR A 731 -27.54 -5.22 -24.03
CA TYR A 731 -27.71 -5.92 -25.31
C TYR A 731 -26.55 -6.90 -25.60
N VAL A 732 -25.32 -6.55 -25.23
CA VAL A 732 -24.12 -7.38 -25.41
C VAL A 732 -24.01 -8.50 -24.35
N GLU A 733 -24.15 -8.16 -23.06
CA GLU A 733 -23.86 -9.07 -21.94
C GLU A 733 -25.01 -10.04 -21.63
N THR A 734 -26.26 -9.73 -22.01
CA THR A 734 -27.43 -10.60 -21.77
C THR A 734 -27.22 -12.03 -22.29
N LEU A 735 -26.48 -12.22 -23.40
CA LEU A 735 -26.15 -13.55 -23.92
C LEU A 735 -25.17 -14.35 -23.03
N LYS A 736 -24.33 -13.69 -22.24
CA LYS A 736 -23.46 -14.33 -21.23
C LYS A 736 -24.24 -14.54 -19.93
N TRP A 737 -25.04 -13.57 -19.51
CA TRP A 737 -25.89 -13.67 -18.32
C TRP A 737 -26.92 -14.80 -18.45
N ALA A 738 -27.44 -15.08 -19.65
CA ALA A 738 -28.32 -16.22 -19.92
C ALA A 738 -27.69 -17.62 -19.68
N GLU A 739 -26.36 -17.74 -19.56
CA GLU A 739 -25.71 -18.98 -19.09
C GLU A 739 -25.79 -19.15 -17.56
N LYS A 740 -25.98 -18.04 -16.81
CA LYS A 740 -25.87 -17.96 -15.35
C LYS A 740 -27.22 -17.75 -14.64
N TYR A 741 -28.19 -17.09 -15.28
CA TYR A 741 -29.51 -16.78 -14.70
C TYR A 741 -30.64 -17.28 -15.63
N PRO A 742 -31.58 -18.12 -15.13
CA PRO A 742 -32.59 -18.77 -15.97
C PRO A 742 -33.80 -17.89 -16.31
N ASP A 743 -34.04 -16.81 -15.56
CA ASP A 743 -35.24 -15.97 -15.66
C ASP A 743 -34.89 -14.54 -16.07
N LEU A 744 -34.75 -14.29 -17.38
CA LEU A 744 -34.48 -12.96 -17.95
C LEU A 744 -35.67 -12.40 -18.75
N VAL A 745 -36.83 -13.07 -18.79
CA VAL A 745 -37.99 -12.65 -19.61
C VAL A 745 -38.57 -11.31 -19.14
N GLU A 746 -38.63 -11.08 -17.83
CA GLU A 746 -39.07 -9.80 -17.27
C GLU A 746 -38.00 -8.72 -17.50
N PHE A 747 -36.73 -9.01 -17.19
CA PHE A 747 -35.62 -8.09 -17.40
C PHE A 747 -35.48 -7.63 -18.87
N THR A 748 -35.67 -8.53 -19.83
CA THR A 748 -35.64 -8.19 -21.26
C THR A 748 -36.88 -7.40 -21.72
N ARG A 749 -38.03 -7.55 -21.03
CA ARG A 749 -39.19 -6.64 -21.19
C ARG A 749 -38.85 -5.26 -20.67
N ASP A 750 -38.44 -5.17 -19.40
CA ASP A 750 -38.09 -3.92 -18.71
C ASP A 750 -37.03 -3.14 -19.50
N THR A 751 -36.05 -3.84 -20.09
CA THR A 751 -35.00 -3.26 -20.95
C THR A 751 -35.57 -2.68 -22.25
N LEU A 752 -36.48 -3.37 -22.94
CA LEU A 752 -37.11 -2.85 -24.15
C LEU A 752 -38.02 -1.64 -23.84
N ASP A 753 -38.77 -1.70 -22.74
CA ASP A 753 -39.64 -0.61 -22.30
C ASP A 753 -38.81 0.63 -21.91
N LEU A 754 -37.66 0.44 -21.24
CA LEU A 754 -36.66 1.50 -21.04
C LEU A 754 -36.14 2.04 -22.37
N SER A 755 -35.75 1.19 -23.34
CA SER A 755 -35.25 1.65 -24.64
C SER A 755 -36.26 2.48 -25.42
N HIS A 756 -37.56 2.12 -25.38
CA HIS A 756 -38.64 2.94 -25.94
C HIS A 756 -38.79 4.27 -25.20
N ALA A 757 -38.71 4.27 -23.86
CA ALA A 757 -38.80 5.49 -23.06
C ALA A 757 -37.63 6.45 -23.33
N VAL A 758 -36.40 5.94 -23.41
CA VAL A 758 -35.22 6.73 -23.83
C VAL A 758 -35.46 7.29 -25.24
N LEU A 759 -35.77 6.45 -26.24
CA LEU A 759 -35.93 6.90 -27.62
C LEU A 759 -37.05 7.95 -27.78
N GLY A 760 -38.12 7.86 -26.98
CA GLY A 760 -39.19 8.86 -26.92
C GLY A 760 -38.74 10.27 -26.52
N CYS A 761 -37.61 10.42 -25.82
CA CYS A 761 -37.03 11.71 -25.43
C CYS A 761 -36.19 12.35 -26.55
N PHE A 762 -35.96 11.67 -27.68
CA PHE A 762 -35.00 12.12 -28.70
C PHE A 762 -35.25 13.55 -29.21
N LYS A 763 -36.52 13.91 -29.45
CA LYS A 763 -36.88 15.25 -29.97
C LYS A 763 -36.46 16.36 -29.00
N THR A 764 -36.79 16.20 -27.73
CA THR A 764 -36.45 17.16 -26.68
C THR A 764 -34.94 17.26 -26.45
N ILE A 765 -34.22 16.13 -26.41
CA ILE A 765 -32.76 16.14 -26.24
C ILE A 765 -32.06 16.77 -27.47
N LYS A 766 -32.59 16.58 -28.68
CA LYS A 766 -32.14 17.25 -29.91
C LYS A 766 -32.34 18.76 -29.85
N GLU A 767 -33.43 19.24 -29.25
CA GLU A 767 -33.73 20.67 -29.09
C GLU A 767 -32.91 21.34 -27.96
N LEU A 768 -32.39 20.54 -27.03
CA LEU A 768 -31.51 20.98 -25.94
C LEU A 768 -30.01 21.05 -26.30
N ASP A 769 -29.58 20.50 -27.44
CA ASP A 769 -28.17 20.52 -27.87
C ASP A 769 -27.69 21.92 -28.26
N THR A 770 -26.76 22.47 -27.50
CA THR A 770 -26.18 23.80 -27.77
C THR A 770 -25.23 23.85 -28.97
N ASP A 771 -24.73 22.70 -29.45
CA ASP A 771 -23.91 22.62 -30.67
C ASP A 771 -24.77 22.59 -31.95
N GLY A 772 -26.07 22.28 -31.84
CA GLY A 772 -27.00 22.16 -32.97
C GLY A 772 -26.74 20.98 -33.90
N ASP A 773 -25.86 20.04 -33.55
CA ASP A 773 -25.50 18.90 -34.39
C ASP A 773 -26.30 17.67 -33.97
N SER A 774 -27.54 17.63 -34.44
CA SER A 774 -28.48 16.52 -34.19
C SER A 774 -27.95 15.13 -34.58
N LYS A 775 -26.86 15.04 -35.37
CA LYS A 775 -26.23 13.76 -35.71
C LYS A 775 -25.38 13.25 -34.55
N LYS A 776 -24.66 14.12 -33.81
CA LYS A 776 -23.97 13.74 -32.55
C LYS A 776 -24.91 13.06 -31.55
N VAL A 777 -26.11 13.62 -31.38
CA VAL A 777 -27.15 13.09 -30.46
C VAL A 777 -27.60 11.69 -30.89
N PHE A 778 -27.65 11.41 -32.20
CA PHE A 778 -28.07 10.14 -32.78
C PHE A 778 -26.96 9.08 -32.88
N ASN A 779 -25.68 9.49 -32.83
CA ASN A 779 -24.53 8.59 -32.92
C ASN A 779 -24.56 7.47 -31.87
N GLU A 780 -24.88 7.76 -30.61
CA GLU A 780 -24.86 6.73 -29.55
C GLU A 780 -26.01 5.70 -29.69
N ILE A 781 -27.16 6.11 -30.25
CA ILE A 781 -28.21 5.16 -30.64
C ILE A 781 -27.68 4.24 -31.75
N THR A 782 -26.98 4.82 -32.72
CA THR A 782 -26.37 4.09 -33.84
C THR A 782 -25.27 3.13 -33.37
N ASN A 783 -24.50 3.49 -32.34
CA ASN A 783 -23.52 2.61 -31.70
C ASN A 783 -24.18 1.37 -31.04
N THR A 784 -25.34 1.57 -30.41
CA THR A 784 -26.13 0.50 -29.75
C THR A 784 -26.82 -0.42 -30.78
N PHE A 785 -27.15 0.13 -31.95
CA PHE A 785 -28.02 -0.50 -32.94
C PHE A 785 -27.54 -1.89 -33.43
N PRO A 786 -26.26 -2.15 -33.77
CA PRO A 786 -25.77 -3.48 -34.14
C PRO A 786 -26.03 -4.57 -33.09
N HIS A 787 -25.96 -4.23 -31.79
CA HIS A 787 -26.19 -5.16 -30.70
C HIS A 787 -27.69 -5.37 -30.44
N MET A 788 -28.48 -4.30 -30.52
CA MET A 788 -29.96 -4.38 -30.48
C MET A 788 -30.52 -5.30 -31.58
N LEU A 789 -29.96 -5.28 -32.81
CA LEU A 789 -30.37 -6.20 -33.88
C LEU A 789 -30.18 -7.69 -33.53
N VAL A 790 -29.34 -8.03 -32.55
CA VAL A 790 -29.20 -9.42 -32.09
C VAL A 790 -30.48 -9.92 -31.39
N TRP A 791 -31.26 -9.02 -30.78
CA TRP A 791 -32.52 -9.36 -30.09
C TRP A 791 -33.69 -9.64 -31.06
N LEU A 792 -33.52 -9.44 -32.37
CA LEU A 792 -34.42 -10.03 -33.39
C LEU A 792 -34.48 -11.57 -33.32
N ARG A 793 -33.56 -12.21 -32.59
CA ARG A 793 -33.51 -13.66 -32.34
C ARG A 793 -34.40 -14.13 -31.17
N LEU A 794 -35.09 -13.22 -30.46
CA LEU A 794 -35.95 -13.57 -29.33
C LEU A 794 -37.04 -14.57 -29.74
N SER A 795 -37.27 -15.58 -28.88
CA SER A 795 -38.29 -16.61 -29.12
C SER A 795 -39.71 -16.20 -28.72
N ASP A 796 -39.84 -15.21 -27.83
CA ASP A 796 -41.13 -14.67 -27.40
C ASP A 796 -41.68 -13.68 -28.45
N PRO A 797 -42.94 -13.85 -28.92
CA PRO A 797 -43.50 -13.00 -29.96
C PRO A 797 -43.84 -11.58 -29.49
N GLY A 798 -44.09 -11.35 -28.20
CA GLY A 798 -44.38 -10.05 -27.63
C GLY A 798 -43.12 -9.18 -27.55
N LEU A 799 -42.05 -9.74 -26.97
CA LEU A 799 -40.73 -9.08 -26.90
C LEU A 799 -40.14 -8.87 -28.29
N LEU A 800 -40.27 -9.83 -29.21
CA LEU A 800 -39.85 -9.66 -30.60
C LEU A 800 -40.62 -8.53 -31.30
N SER A 801 -41.94 -8.43 -31.08
CA SER A 801 -42.76 -7.34 -31.63
C SER A 801 -42.35 -5.97 -31.07
N SER A 802 -42.05 -5.89 -29.76
CA SER A 802 -41.53 -4.65 -29.14
C SER A 802 -40.16 -4.26 -29.69
N CYS A 803 -39.24 -5.22 -29.86
CA CYS A 803 -37.93 -5.01 -30.45
C CYS A 803 -38.01 -4.54 -31.93
N VAL A 804 -38.90 -5.13 -32.73
CA VAL A 804 -39.14 -4.70 -34.12
C VAL A 804 -39.66 -3.26 -34.18
N LYS A 805 -40.61 -2.88 -33.30
CA LYS A 805 -41.09 -1.49 -33.21
C LYS A 805 -39.96 -0.50 -32.86
N LEU A 806 -39.08 -0.87 -31.93
CA LEU A 806 -37.94 -0.04 -31.52
C LEU A 806 -36.95 0.18 -32.69
N ILE A 807 -36.73 -0.87 -33.48
CA ILE A 807 -35.92 -0.83 -34.70
C ILE A 807 -36.57 0.08 -35.76
N PHE A 808 -37.88 -0.02 -36.00
CA PHE A 808 -38.59 0.87 -36.93
C PHE A 808 -38.54 2.33 -36.48
N SER A 809 -38.87 2.65 -35.23
CA SER A 809 -38.77 4.02 -34.71
C SER A 809 -37.36 4.61 -34.88
N THR A 810 -36.32 3.82 -34.67
CA THR A 810 -34.93 4.25 -34.85
C THR A 810 -34.58 4.49 -36.32
N LEU A 811 -35.06 3.63 -37.24
CA LEU A 811 -34.85 3.78 -38.68
C LEU A 811 -35.61 4.99 -39.25
N ASP A 812 -36.85 5.20 -38.77
CA ASP A 812 -37.67 6.33 -39.18
C ASP A 812 -37.01 7.66 -38.74
N ILE A 813 -36.47 7.73 -37.51
CA ILE A 813 -35.65 8.87 -37.06
C ILE A 813 -34.35 9.03 -37.88
N ALA A 814 -33.66 7.94 -38.22
CA ALA A 814 -32.45 8.01 -39.06
C ALA A 814 -32.75 8.58 -40.46
N SER A 815 -33.92 8.25 -41.02
CA SER A 815 -34.43 8.78 -42.29
C SER A 815 -34.75 10.27 -42.18
N ASP A 816 -35.51 10.68 -41.16
CA ASP A 816 -35.87 12.09 -40.89
C ASP A 816 -34.63 13.00 -40.73
N LEU A 817 -33.54 12.48 -40.17
CA LEU A 817 -32.27 13.21 -39.99
C LEU A 817 -31.35 13.19 -41.22
N SER A 818 -31.72 12.45 -42.29
CA SER A 818 -30.83 12.10 -43.40
C SER A 818 -29.46 11.61 -42.89
N TYR A 819 -29.51 10.67 -41.95
CA TYR A 819 -28.34 10.08 -41.32
C TYR A 819 -27.80 8.92 -42.18
N LYS A 820 -26.47 8.87 -42.37
CA LYS A 820 -25.82 7.78 -43.10
C LYS A 820 -25.52 6.64 -42.14
N LEU A 821 -26.40 5.63 -42.11
CA LEU A 821 -26.15 4.39 -41.38
C LEU A 821 -24.92 3.67 -41.94
N ASP A 822 -24.18 2.98 -41.07
CA ASP A 822 -23.04 2.17 -41.47
C ASP A 822 -23.46 1.04 -42.41
N THR A 823 -22.63 0.76 -43.42
CA THR A 823 -22.79 -0.38 -44.35
C THR A 823 -23.01 -1.70 -43.59
N ASN A 824 -22.31 -1.90 -42.45
CA ASN A 824 -22.46 -3.06 -41.59
C ASN A 824 -23.85 -3.19 -40.96
N VAL A 825 -24.48 -2.07 -40.59
CA VAL A 825 -25.84 -2.04 -40.01
C VAL A 825 -26.88 -2.43 -41.06
N ILE A 826 -26.77 -1.85 -42.27
CA ILE A 826 -27.67 -2.15 -43.39
C ILE A 826 -27.54 -3.63 -43.81
N GLU A 827 -26.32 -4.13 -43.88
CA GLU A 827 -26.03 -5.54 -44.18
C GLU A 827 -26.58 -6.48 -43.08
N LEU A 828 -26.53 -6.10 -41.80
CA LEU A 828 -27.12 -6.84 -40.68
C LEU A 828 -28.66 -6.86 -40.76
N LEU A 829 -29.30 -5.72 -41.03
CA LEU A 829 -30.76 -5.62 -41.21
C LEU A 829 -31.25 -6.58 -42.30
N ALA A 830 -30.65 -6.52 -43.48
CA ALA A 830 -30.99 -7.39 -44.61
C ALA A 830 -30.74 -8.88 -44.28
N LYS A 831 -29.62 -9.21 -43.62
CA LYS A 831 -29.33 -10.60 -43.17
C LYS A 831 -30.36 -11.15 -42.18
N TYR A 832 -30.87 -10.33 -41.26
CA TYR A 832 -31.95 -10.75 -40.36
C TYR A 832 -33.28 -10.88 -41.09
N ALA A 833 -33.70 -9.88 -41.88
CA ALA A 833 -34.96 -9.92 -42.60
C ALA A 833 -35.05 -11.12 -43.56
N CYS A 834 -34.01 -11.36 -44.37
CA CYS A 834 -33.93 -12.52 -45.27
C CYS A 834 -33.71 -13.86 -44.56
N LYS A 835 -33.59 -13.89 -43.22
CA LYS A 835 -33.29 -15.08 -42.40
C LYS A 835 -32.05 -15.83 -42.90
N ALA A 836 -30.96 -15.10 -43.10
CA ALA A 836 -29.70 -15.62 -43.64
C ALA A 836 -29.04 -16.69 -42.75
N LYS A 837 -28.04 -17.40 -43.27
CA LYS A 837 -27.34 -18.47 -42.53
C LYS A 837 -26.63 -17.89 -41.28
N LYS A 838 -27.02 -18.36 -40.09
CA LYS A 838 -26.70 -17.83 -38.73
C LYS A 838 -27.55 -16.63 -38.26
N PHE A 839 -28.59 -16.22 -38.97
CA PHE A 839 -29.47 -15.07 -38.66
C PHE A 839 -30.95 -15.48 -38.52
N SER A 840 -31.19 -16.70 -38.03
CA SER A 840 -32.54 -17.24 -37.77
C SER A 840 -33.29 -16.45 -36.70
N ASN A 841 -34.56 -16.16 -36.97
CA ASN A 841 -35.49 -15.40 -36.12
C ASN A 841 -36.94 -15.87 -36.35
N ARG A 842 -37.88 -15.38 -35.53
CA ARG A 842 -39.31 -15.70 -35.63
C ARG A 842 -40.16 -14.60 -36.29
N LEU A 843 -39.55 -13.69 -37.07
CA LEU A 843 -40.26 -12.57 -37.72
C LEU A 843 -41.36 -13.07 -38.67
N THR A 844 -42.48 -12.34 -38.76
CA THR A 844 -43.50 -12.57 -39.79
C THR A 844 -43.02 -12.09 -41.16
N SER A 845 -43.66 -12.53 -42.26
CA SER A 845 -43.29 -12.08 -43.62
C SER A 845 -43.38 -10.56 -43.76
N SER A 846 -44.50 -9.97 -43.32
CA SER A 846 -44.71 -8.51 -43.31
C SER A 846 -43.67 -7.76 -42.48
N GLN A 847 -43.24 -8.28 -41.33
CA GLN A 847 -42.13 -7.68 -40.57
C GLN A 847 -40.80 -7.74 -41.32
N SER A 848 -40.49 -8.85 -42.00
CA SER A 848 -39.28 -8.92 -42.83
C SER A 848 -39.36 -8.04 -44.09
N GLU A 849 -40.54 -7.83 -44.65
CA GLU A 849 -40.79 -6.92 -45.78
C GLU A 849 -40.58 -5.46 -45.35
N GLU A 850 -41.21 -4.99 -44.26
CA GLU A 850 -41.00 -3.63 -43.73
C GLU A 850 -39.53 -3.34 -43.34
N ILE A 851 -38.79 -4.32 -42.81
CA ILE A 851 -37.36 -4.16 -42.51
C ILE A 851 -36.56 -3.96 -43.80
N LEU A 852 -36.87 -4.69 -44.88
CA LEU A 852 -36.19 -4.54 -46.16
C LEU A 852 -36.54 -3.22 -46.86
N GLU A 853 -37.81 -2.82 -46.84
CA GLU A 853 -38.25 -1.53 -47.39
C GLU A 853 -37.56 -0.35 -46.71
N ARG A 854 -37.53 -0.33 -45.37
CA ARG A 854 -36.80 0.71 -44.60
C ARG A 854 -35.29 0.66 -44.83
N ALA A 855 -34.68 -0.52 -44.95
CA ALA A 855 -33.25 -0.64 -45.23
C ALA A 855 -32.89 -0.07 -46.63
N LYS A 856 -33.75 -0.25 -47.64
CA LYS A 856 -33.56 0.28 -49.00
C LYS A 856 -33.58 1.80 -49.09
N VAL A 857 -34.13 2.51 -48.10
CA VAL A 857 -34.08 3.99 -48.03
C VAL A 857 -32.64 4.50 -47.89
N PHE A 858 -31.76 3.71 -47.25
CA PHE A 858 -30.38 4.10 -46.96
C PHE A 858 -29.38 3.61 -48.03
N ASP A 859 -29.51 2.36 -48.48
CA ASP A 859 -28.69 1.79 -49.56
C ASP A 859 -29.47 0.68 -50.30
N PRO A 860 -30.12 0.98 -51.43
CA PRO A 860 -30.91 -0.02 -52.15
C PRO A 860 -30.03 -1.06 -52.86
N GLU A 861 -28.85 -0.68 -53.35
CA GLU A 861 -27.94 -1.57 -54.09
C GLU A 861 -27.35 -2.64 -53.16
N LEU A 862 -26.90 -2.25 -51.97
CA LEU A 862 -26.41 -3.16 -50.95
C LEU A 862 -27.50 -4.12 -50.45
N VAL A 863 -28.71 -3.61 -50.20
CA VAL A 863 -29.81 -4.46 -49.73
C VAL A 863 -30.21 -5.46 -50.80
N ASP A 864 -30.40 -5.05 -52.05
CA ASP A 864 -30.73 -5.99 -53.13
C ASP A 864 -29.60 -6.99 -53.41
N HIS A 865 -28.32 -6.58 -53.29
CA HIS A 865 -27.20 -7.52 -53.35
C HIS A 865 -27.26 -8.56 -52.21
N VAL A 866 -27.51 -8.16 -50.96
CA VAL A 866 -27.61 -9.09 -49.81
C VAL A 866 -28.84 -10.00 -49.91
N VAL A 867 -29.96 -9.49 -50.43
CA VAL A 867 -31.17 -10.28 -50.74
C VAL A 867 -30.85 -11.34 -51.80
N GLN A 868 -30.30 -10.94 -52.95
CA GLN A 868 -29.93 -11.83 -54.04
C GLN A 868 -28.89 -12.88 -53.60
N GLU A 869 -27.84 -12.48 -52.90
CA GLU A 869 -26.81 -13.39 -52.41
C GLU A 869 -27.39 -14.42 -51.39
N THR A 870 -28.36 -14.00 -50.58
CA THR A 870 -29.06 -14.87 -49.63
C THR A 870 -30.05 -15.81 -50.34
N GLU A 871 -30.78 -15.32 -51.35
CA GLU A 871 -31.65 -16.16 -52.19
C GLU A 871 -30.85 -17.17 -53.00
N GLU A 872 -29.75 -16.78 -53.63
CA GLU A 872 -28.86 -17.71 -54.31
C GLU A 872 -28.36 -18.78 -53.35
N LYS A 873 -27.98 -18.43 -52.12
CA LYS A 873 -27.55 -19.40 -51.11
C LYS A 873 -28.68 -20.32 -50.62
N LYS A 874 -29.95 -19.90 -50.70
CA LYS A 874 -31.12 -20.77 -50.49
C LYS A 874 -31.35 -21.68 -51.69
N LYS A 875 -31.49 -21.11 -52.90
CA LYS A 875 -31.70 -21.81 -54.17
C LYS A 875 -30.59 -22.83 -54.46
N LYS A 876 -29.32 -22.52 -54.21
CA LYS A 876 -28.18 -23.46 -54.31
C LYS A 876 -28.22 -24.56 -53.24
N LYS A 877 -28.83 -24.33 -52.08
CA LYS A 877 -29.01 -25.35 -51.03
C LYS A 877 -30.23 -26.26 -51.31
N GLU A 878 -31.30 -25.68 -51.83
CA GLU A 878 -32.52 -26.39 -52.24
C GLU A 878 -32.27 -27.24 -53.49
N ALA A 879 -31.57 -26.71 -54.50
CA ALA A 879 -31.11 -27.47 -55.66
C ALA A 879 -30.24 -28.67 -55.25
N ASN A 880 -29.26 -28.46 -54.37
CA ASN A 880 -28.44 -29.56 -53.85
C ASN A 880 -29.28 -30.61 -53.08
N ALA A 881 -30.26 -30.18 -52.26
CA ALA A 881 -31.14 -31.10 -51.55
C ALA A 881 -32.08 -31.89 -52.49
N ILE A 882 -32.44 -31.33 -53.64
CA ILE A 882 -33.23 -32.01 -54.68
C ILE A 882 -32.35 -32.99 -55.48
N THR A 883 -31.08 -32.68 -55.75
CA THR A 883 -30.15 -33.63 -56.39
C THR A 883 -29.72 -34.77 -55.47
N ASP A 884 -29.47 -34.48 -54.19
CA ASP A 884 -29.12 -35.51 -53.18
C ASP A 884 -30.27 -36.53 -52.98
N ALA A 885 -31.51 -36.16 -53.31
CA ALA A 885 -32.67 -37.05 -53.24
C ALA A 885 -32.78 -38.06 -54.41
N GLN A 886 -31.97 -37.95 -55.48
CA GLN A 886 -32.08 -38.81 -56.67
C GLN A 886 -30.80 -39.55 -57.08
N SER A 887 -29.63 -39.33 -56.45
CA SER A 887 -28.38 -39.95 -56.91
C SER A 887 -27.40 -40.47 -55.84
N SER A 888 -27.86 -41.21 -54.83
CA SER A 888 -27.06 -42.31 -54.23
C SER A 888 -27.88 -43.28 -53.37
N ARG A 889 -28.45 -44.30 -54.03
CA ARG A 889 -28.61 -45.61 -53.38
C ARG A 889 -27.22 -46.27 -53.40
N GLU A 890 -26.82 -46.89 -52.29
CA GLU A 890 -25.57 -47.68 -52.10
C GLU A 890 -24.25 -46.93 -51.77
N SER A 891 -23.44 -47.60 -50.94
CA SER A 891 -21.99 -47.43 -50.64
C SER A 891 -21.40 -46.12 -50.03
N SER A 892 -21.56 -45.98 -48.72
CA SER A 892 -20.47 -45.81 -47.71
C SER A 892 -19.22 -44.91 -47.95
N THR A 893 -18.93 -44.12 -46.89
CA THR A 893 -17.58 -43.69 -46.41
C THR A 893 -16.74 -42.65 -47.18
N SER A 894 -17.06 -41.39 -46.90
CA SER A 894 -16.12 -40.36 -46.40
C SER A 894 -14.76 -40.14 -47.11
N ARG A 895 -14.61 -38.95 -47.72
CA ARG A 895 -13.36 -38.19 -47.71
C ARG A 895 -13.60 -36.77 -47.16
N ALA A 896 -12.58 -36.21 -46.53
CA ALA A 896 -12.61 -34.89 -45.94
C ALA A 896 -11.68 -33.91 -46.68
N SER A 897 -11.61 -32.68 -46.17
CA SER A 897 -10.58 -31.66 -46.38
C SER A 897 -10.40 -31.01 -47.77
N THR A 898 -10.74 -29.72 -47.81
CA THR A 898 -9.72 -28.66 -47.98
C THR A 898 -10.09 -27.45 -47.09
N PRO A 899 -9.14 -26.55 -46.71
CA PRO A 899 -9.30 -25.74 -45.50
C PRO A 899 -9.39 -24.22 -45.73
N THR A 900 -10.23 -23.54 -44.94
CA THR A 900 -10.05 -22.13 -44.53
C THR A 900 -10.36 -22.01 -43.04
N GLY A 901 -9.51 -21.29 -42.30
CA GLY A 901 -9.58 -21.23 -40.84
C GLY A 901 -10.47 -20.09 -40.32
N ALA A 902 -11.44 -20.43 -39.46
CA ALA A 902 -12.08 -19.50 -38.53
C ALA A 902 -12.68 -20.30 -37.35
N PRO A 903 -12.66 -19.78 -36.11
CA PRO A 903 -13.30 -20.46 -34.99
C PRO A 903 -14.82 -20.39 -35.14
N VAL A 904 -15.45 -21.53 -35.47
CA VAL A 904 -16.91 -21.65 -35.47
C VAL A 904 -17.40 -21.69 -34.02
N ARG A 905 -17.62 -20.50 -33.42
CA ARG A 905 -18.53 -20.36 -32.29
C ARG A 905 -19.86 -21.02 -32.67
N GLY A 906 -20.21 -22.12 -31.99
CA GLY A 906 -21.59 -22.57 -31.92
C GLY A 906 -22.38 -21.45 -31.25
N GLN A 907 -23.30 -20.84 -31.97
CA GLN A 907 -24.04 -19.69 -31.47
C GLN A 907 -25.12 -20.20 -30.51
N LEU A 908 -25.02 -19.80 -29.23
CA LEU A 908 -26.06 -20.04 -28.24
C LEU A 908 -27.39 -19.50 -28.79
N LYS A 909 -28.43 -20.31 -28.69
CA LYS A 909 -29.75 -19.94 -29.14
C LYS A 909 -30.58 -19.42 -27.98
N ILE A 910 -31.41 -18.41 -28.25
CA ILE A 910 -32.38 -17.85 -27.29
C ILE A 910 -33.69 -18.69 -27.33
N ASP A 911 -33.55 -20.02 -27.31
CA ASP A 911 -34.64 -20.98 -27.55
C ASP A 911 -35.27 -21.51 -26.24
N ASN A 912 -34.64 -21.29 -25.07
CA ASN A 912 -35.00 -21.90 -23.79
C ASN A 912 -35.62 -20.94 -22.74
N PHE A 913 -36.05 -19.74 -23.12
CA PHE A 913 -36.89 -18.92 -22.24
C PHE A 913 -38.36 -19.35 -22.36
N GLY A 914 -38.98 -19.74 -21.23
CA GLY A 914 -40.43 -19.94 -21.13
C GLY A 914 -40.94 -21.39 -21.21
N SER A 915 -40.28 -22.38 -20.59
CA SER A 915 -40.84 -23.74 -20.45
C SER A 915 -40.44 -24.45 -19.15
N LEU A 916 -41.18 -24.18 -18.06
CA LEU A 916 -41.21 -25.03 -16.86
C LEU A 916 -42.63 -25.12 -16.29
N SER A 917 -43.29 -26.25 -16.52
CA SER A 917 -44.44 -26.66 -15.70
C SER A 917 -43.94 -27.10 -14.32
N ARG A 918 -44.63 -26.72 -13.24
CA ARG A 918 -44.21 -26.99 -11.86
C ARG A 918 -44.53 -28.44 -11.45
N VAL A 919 -43.59 -29.36 -11.70
CA VAL A 919 -43.52 -30.66 -11.04
C VAL A 919 -42.11 -30.87 -10.49
N ALA A 920 -41.99 -31.19 -9.19
CA ALA A 920 -40.70 -31.37 -8.54
C ALA A 920 -40.14 -32.79 -8.80
N PRO A 921 -38.89 -32.93 -9.27
CA PRO A 921 -38.25 -34.24 -9.43
C PRO A 921 -37.83 -34.82 -8.07
N ILE A 922 -38.21 -36.08 -7.82
CA ILE A 922 -37.72 -36.84 -6.67
C ILE A 922 -36.24 -37.18 -6.89
N ALA A 923 -35.40 -36.98 -5.87
CA ALA A 923 -33.96 -37.15 -5.99
C ALA A 923 -33.54 -38.63 -6.14
N PRO A 924 -32.68 -38.99 -7.11
CA PRO A 924 -32.11 -40.33 -7.20
C PRO A 924 -31.07 -40.59 -6.08
N PRO A 925 -30.94 -41.84 -5.60
CA PRO A 925 -29.99 -42.18 -4.55
C PRO A 925 -28.52 -42.14 -5.04
N LYS A 926 -27.59 -41.87 -4.12
CA LYS A 926 -26.15 -41.86 -4.41
C LYS A 926 -25.63 -43.26 -4.75
N PRO A 927 -24.75 -43.43 -5.75
CA PRO A 927 -24.22 -44.73 -6.13
C PRO A 927 -23.33 -45.32 -5.03
N GLN A 928 -23.53 -46.61 -4.72
CA GLN A 928 -22.66 -47.38 -3.82
C GLN A 928 -21.61 -48.15 -4.64
N LEU A 929 -20.43 -48.34 -4.05
CA LEU A 929 -19.36 -49.18 -4.63
C LEU A 929 -19.76 -50.67 -4.57
N PRO A 930 -19.35 -51.50 -5.55
CA PRO A 930 -19.77 -52.89 -5.64
C PRO A 930 -19.23 -53.73 -4.45
N LYS A 931 -20.16 -54.42 -3.76
CA LYS A 931 -19.87 -55.35 -2.65
C LYS A 931 -19.06 -56.58 -3.11
N SER A 932 -18.35 -57.18 -2.17
CA SER A 932 -17.60 -58.44 -2.40
C SER A 932 -18.54 -59.64 -2.56
N GLN A 933 -18.16 -60.62 -3.40
CA GLN A 933 -18.94 -61.83 -3.63
C GLN A 933 -19.20 -62.65 -2.34
N LEU A 934 -18.34 -62.53 -1.32
CA LEU A 934 -18.53 -63.19 -0.03
C LEU A 934 -19.71 -62.62 0.77
N GLU A 935 -20.12 -61.38 0.48
CA GLU A 935 -21.22 -60.69 1.17
C GLU A 935 -22.59 -61.12 0.60
N LEU A 936 -22.67 -61.21 -0.74
CA LEU A 936 -23.82 -61.77 -1.47
C LEU A 936 -24.14 -63.22 -1.08
N ALA A 937 -23.13 -64.00 -0.67
CA ALA A 937 -23.32 -65.36 -0.15
C ALA A 937 -24.01 -65.38 1.23
N ARG A 938 -23.82 -64.35 2.08
CA ARG A 938 -24.50 -64.23 3.38
C ARG A 938 -25.93 -63.73 3.24
N GLU A 939 -26.17 -62.73 2.39
CA GLU A 939 -27.52 -62.16 2.21
C GLU A 939 -28.51 -63.20 1.66
N ARG A 940 -28.07 -64.10 0.77
CA ARG A 940 -28.88 -65.22 0.24
C ARG A 940 -29.33 -66.24 1.30
N LEU A 941 -28.63 -66.38 2.42
CA LEU A 941 -29.05 -67.23 3.53
C LEU A 941 -30.11 -66.56 4.43
N ASN A 942 -30.07 -65.23 4.57
CA ASN A 942 -31.03 -64.48 5.39
C ASN A 942 -32.36 -64.23 4.67
N ALA A 943 -32.36 -64.08 3.34
CA ALA A 943 -33.55 -63.84 2.53
C ALA A 943 -34.65 -64.93 2.67
N LYS A 944 -34.31 -66.14 3.13
CA LYS A 944 -35.22 -67.28 3.23
C LYS A 944 -36.09 -67.32 4.50
N LYS A 945 -36.09 -66.25 5.32
CA LYS A 945 -36.75 -66.20 6.64
C LYS A 945 -37.83 -65.12 6.85
N ALA A 946 -38.11 -64.27 5.87
CA ALA A 946 -38.91 -63.05 6.05
C ALA A 946 -40.10 -62.90 5.07
N ALA A 947 -40.69 -64.00 4.61
CA ALA A 947 -41.88 -63.98 3.75
C ALA A 947 -43.14 -64.37 4.55
N LEU A 948 -43.77 -63.39 5.22
CA LEU A 948 -45.07 -63.51 5.90
C LEU A 948 -45.63 -62.12 6.26
N SER A 949 -46.95 -62.03 6.41
CA SER A 949 -47.75 -60.82 6.74
C SER A 949 -47.99 -59.82 5.59
N THR A 950 -49.26 -59.71 5.19
CA THR A 950 -49.78 -58.83 4.12
C THR A 950 -51.02 -58.06 4.60
N GLY A 951 -51.22 -56.83 4.12
CA GLY A 951 -52.53 -56.15 4.15
C GLY A 951 -52.48 -54.66 4.55
N SER A 952 -53.48 -53.84 4.22
CA SER A 952 -54.60 -54.10 3.29
C SER A 952 -55.38 -52.83 2.91
N LEU A 953 -55.96 -52.82 1.70
CA LEU A 953 -57.08 -52.01 1.15
C LEU A 953 -57.11 -50.45 1.34
N HIS A 954 -57.22 -49.61 0.28
CA HIS A 954 -58.40 -49.29 -0.60
C HIS A 954 -59.18 -48.04 -0.08
N ARG A 955 -60.03 -47.30 -0.84
CA ARG A 955 -60.84 -47.64 -2.04
C ARG A 955 -61.37 -46.40 -2.82
N LYS A 956 -61.06 -46.32 -4.14
CA LYS A 956 -61.86 -45.77 -5.28
C LYS A 956 -62.42 -44.32 -5.17
N THR A 957 -63.03 -43.68 -6.17
CA THR A 957 -63.49 -44.04 -7.55
C THR A 957 -62.92 -43.04 -8.59
N GLU A 958 -62.64 -43.36 -9.88
CA GLU A 958 -63.39 -44.15 -10.90
C GLU A 958 -64.74 -43.52 -11.30
N HIS A 959 -65.33 -43.70 -12.49
CA HIS A 959 -64.94 -44.22 -13.83
C HIS A 959 -65.59 -43.21 -14.83
N ASP A 960 -65.36 -43.14 -16.15
CA ASP A 960 -64.75 -44.02 -17.18
C ASP A 960 -64.24 -43.09 -18.33
N ALA A 961 -64.04 -43.35 -19.65
CA ALA A 961 -64.08 -44.42 -20.67
C ALA A 961 -63.53 -43.78 -22.00
N THR A 962 -63.27 -44.40 -23.16
CA THR A 962 -62.71 -45.69 -23.66
C THR A 962 -62.49 -45.49 -25.19
N ASP A 963 -61.72 -46.24 -26.01
CA ASP A 963 -60.50 -47.07 -25.88
C ASP A 963 -59.95 -47.35 -27.32
N GLU A 964 -58.79 -48.04 -27.45
CA GLU A 964 -58.27 -48.76 -28.65
C GLU A 964 -57.77 -47.96 -29.91
N SER A 965 -56.74 -48.39 -30.66
CA SER A 965 -55.75 -49.50 -30.50
C SER A 965 -54.49 -49.35 -31.40
N ASP A 966 -53.39 -50.00 -30.98
CA ASP A 966 -52.41 -50.86 -31.73
C ASP A 966 -51.72 -50.37 -33.05
N ASP A 967 -50.45 -50.68 -33.36
CA ASP A 967 -49.30 -51.32 -32.64
C ASP A 967 -47.96 -51.05 -33.41
N ASP A 968 -46.85 -51.62 -32.92
CA ASP A 968 -45.55 -51.92 -33.56
C ASP A 968 -44.50 -50.79 -33.74
N GLY A 969 -43.29 -50.99 -33.15
CA GLY A 969 -42.11 -50.12 -33.37
C GLY A 969 -41.10 -50.03 -32.21
N GLU A 970 -40.45 -51.13 -31.82
CA GLU A 970 -39.52 -51.16 -30.67
C GLU A 970 -38.18 -50.40 -30.86
N ASP A 971 -37.59 -50.07 -29.71
CA ASP A 971 -36.16 -49.98 -29.38
C ASP A 971 -35.27 -48.85 -29.95
N ALA A 972 -34.92 -47.90 -29.06
CA ALA A 972 -33.70 -47.09 -29.17
C ALA A 972 -33.18 -46.52 -27.82
N TYR A 973 -33.40 -47.19 -26.67
CA TYR A 973 -32.90 -46.72 -25.36
C TYR A 973 -31.39 -46.97 -25.17
N SER A 974 -30.55 -46.59 -26.16
CA SER A 974 -29.13 -46.95 -26.23
C SER A 974 -28.27 -45.96 -27.01
N LEU A 975 -28.14 -44.72 -26.52
CA LEU A 975 -27.18 -43.72 -27.04
C LEU A 975 -26.14 -43.23 -26.01
N PHE A 976 -26.17 -43.73 -24.77
CA PHE A 976 -25.17 -43.45 -23.72
C PHE A 976 -24.28 -44.67 -23.43
N ASN A 977 -23.67 -45.26 -24.46
CA ASN A 977 -22.64 -46.30 -24.27
C ASN A 977 -21.43 -46.11 -25.20
N LEU A 978 -20.31 -45.68 -24.61
CA LEU A 978 -19.06 -45.41 -25.30
C LEU A 978 -18.33 -46.72 -25.66
N LYS A 979 -18.05 -46.95 -26.95
CA LYS A 979 -17.09 -47.97 -27.40
C LYS A 979 -15.85 -47.34 -28.05
N LYS A 980 -14.73 -48.06 -27.91
CA LYS A 980 -13.36 -47.56 -28.16
C LYS A 980 -13.02 -47.58 -29.66
N PRO A 981 -12.15 -46.66 -30.14
CA PRO A 981 -11.55 -46.79 -31.46
C PRO A 981 -10.48 -47.90 -31.46
N ASN A 982 -10.27 -48.55 -32.62
CA ASN A 982 -9.06 -49.31 -32.91
C ASN A 982 -8.70 -49.15 -34.40
N GLN A 983 -7.43 -49.36 -34.77
CA GLN A 983 -6.83 -48.82 -36.00
C GLN A 983 -6.57 -49.86 -37.09
N LYS A 984 -6.63 -49.43 -38.38
CA LYS A 984 -5.64 -49.62 -39.48
C LYS A 984 -6.30 -49.47 -40.87
N ALA A 985 -5.60 -49.23 -41.99
CA ALA A 985 -4.38 -48.42 -42.26
C ALA A 985 -4.07 -48.44 -43.78
N GLY A 986 -3.53 -47.35 -44.33
CA GLY A 986 -2.94 -47.28 -45.68
C GLY A 986 -3.85 -46.65 -46.76
N GLY A 987 -3.39 -45.70 -47.57
CA GLY A 987 -2.07 -45.03 -47.58
C GLY A 987 -1.99 -43.86 -48.56
N ILE A 988 -0.77 -43.30 -48.74
CA ILE A 988 -0.44 -42.09 -49.53
C ILE A 988 -0.96 -40.79 -48.86
N THR A 989 -0.41 -40.36 -47.71
CA THR A 989 0.86 -39.59 -47.47
C THR A 989 0.79 -38.06 -47.70
N VAL A 990 1.69 -37.33 -47.01
CA VAL A 990 1.98 -35.87 -47.10
C VAL A 990 1.05 -34.90 -46.35
N LEU A 991 -0.28 -35.06 -46.33
CA LEU A 991 -1.16 -34.13 -45.58
C LEU A 991 -1.41 -34.52 -44.11
N GLU A 992 -1.29 -35.80 -43.78
CA GLU A 992 -1.66 -36.33 -42.46
C GLU A 992 -0.67 -35.91 -41.34
N ASP A 993 0.60 -35.67 -41.70
CA ASP A 993 1.67 -35.30 -40.77
C ASP A 993 1.39 -33.97 -40.04
N LYS A 994 0.87 -32.95 -40.73
CA LYS A 994 0.64 -31.63 -40.11
C LYS A 994 -0.49 -31.65 -39.10
N TRP A 995 -1.61 -32.31 -39.39
CA TRP A 995 -2.75 -32.38 -38.45
C TRP A 995 -2.52 -33.39 -37.33
N SER A 996 -1.78 -34.47 -37.58
CA SER A 996 -1.34 -35.38 -36.52
C SER A 996 -0.30 -34.71 -35.60
N GLN A 997 0.66 -33.94 -36.14
CA GLN A 997 1.54 -33.06 -35.35
C GLN A 997 0.74 -32.06 -34.52
N GLN A 998 -0.21 -31.33 -35.11
CA GLN A 998 -0.91 -30.26 -34.40
C GLN A 998 -1.85 -30.80 -33.30
N ARG A 999 -2.47 -31.98 -33.51
CA ARG A 999 -3.16 -32.71 -32.43
C ARG A 999 -2.19 -33.27 -31.38
N ARG A 1000 -1.04 -33.82 -31.78
CA ARG A 1000 0.02 -34.24 -30.85
C ARG A 1000 0.45 -33.08 -29.98
N ILE A 1001 0.87 -31.95 -30.54
CA ILE A 1001 1.32 -30.76 -29.80
C ILE A 1001 0.24 -30.26 -28.84
N ALA A 1002 -1.04 -30.24 -29.23
CA ALA A 1002 -2.13 -29.85 -28.34
C ALA A 1002 -2.37 -30.85 -27.19
N GLN A 1003 -2.30 -32.17 -27.47
CA GLN A 1003 -2.43 -33.21 -26.44
C GLN A 1003 -1.19 -33.31 -25.54
N GLU A 1004 0.01 -33.17 -26.11
CA GLU A 1004 1.30 -33.09 -25.43
C GLU A 1004 1.31 -31.87 -24.49
N LYS A 1005 0.87 -30.69 -24.95
CA LYS A 1005 0.75 -29.50 -24.09
C LYS A 1005 -0.27 -29.69 -22.96
N LYS A 1006 -1.48 -30.18 -23.24
CA LYS A 1006 -2.48 -30.43 -22.18
C LYS A 1006 -2.01 -31.49 -21.17
N LYS A 1007 -1.36 -32.55 -21.65
CA LYS A 1007 -0.74 -33.59 -20.81
C LYS A 1007 0.45 -33.03 -20.03
N GLU A 1008 1.17 -32.05 -20.57
CA GLU A 1008 2.27 -31.41 -19.87
C GLU A 1008 1.78 -30.45 -18.77
N GLU A 1009 0.67 -29.74 -19.00
CA GLU A 1009 -0.03 -28.98 -17.95
C GLU A 1009 -0.53 -29.90 -16.82
N GLU A 1010 -1.09 -31.06 -17.16
CA GLU A 1010 -1.51 -32.10 -16.21
C GLU A 1010 -0.32 -32.71 -15.44
N ASN A 1011 0.75 -33.13 -16.15
CA ASN A 1011 2.01 -33.58 -15.56
C ASN A 1011 2.59 -32.52 -14.61
N SER A 1012 2.60 -31.25 -15.01
CA SER A 1012 3.17 -30.16 -14.21
C SER A 1012 2.42 -29.96 -12.90
N ARG A 1013 1.08 -30.05 -12.91
CA ARG A 1013 0.28 -30.05 -11.68
C ARG A 1013 0.59 -31.25 -10.79
N LEU A 1014 0.81 -32.42 -11.38
CA LEU A 1014 1.15 -33.65 -10.66
C LEU A 1014 2.61 -33.68 -10.13
N ARG A 1015 3.53 -32.90 -10.73
CA ARG A 1015 4.87 -32.64 -10.18
C ARG A 1015 4.85 -31.63 -9.02
N LEU A 1016 3.99 -30.61 -9.08
CA LEU A 1016 3.92 -29.54 -8.09
C LEU A 1016 3.07 -29.86 -6.86
N HIS A 1017 2.15 -30.83 -6.94
CA HIS A 1017 1.20 -31.17 -5.87
C HIS A 1017 1.23 -32.67 -5.52
N VAL A 1018 2.39 -33.14 -5.07
CA VAL A 1018 2.57 -34.49 -4.51
C VAL A 1018 2.08 -34.53 -3.06
N ASP A 1019 1.38 -35.61 -2.67
CA ASP A 1019 0.91 -35.78 -1.28
C ASP A 1019 2.06 -36.21 -0.35
N LEU A 1020 2.39 -35.37 0.64
CA LEU A 1020 3.43 -35.62 1.66
C LEU A 1020 2.93 -36.44 2.86
N LYS A 1021 1.62 -36.76 2.95
CA LYS A 1021 1.09 -37.59 4.05
C LYS A 1021 1.77 -38.96 4.21
N PRO A 1022 2.17 -39.70 3.14
CA PRO A 1022 2.84 -40.99 3.30
C PRO A 1022 4.22 -40.87 3.97
N LEU A 1023 5.00 -39.82 3.63
CA LEU A 1023 6.27 -39.49 4.28
C LEU A 1023 6.05 -39.27 5.78
N TYR A 1024 5.18 -38.32 6.14
CA TYR A 1024 4.90 -38.00 7.54
C TYR A 1024 4.26 -39.14 8.31
N LYS A 1025 3.49 -40.03 7.66
CA LYS A 1025 2.94 -41.23 8.30
C LYS A 1025 4.01 -42.22 8.74
N ARG A 1026 5.15 -42.33 8.03
CA ARG A 1026 6.30 -43.14 8.50
C ARG A 1026 7.16 -42.38 9.50
N VAL A 1027 7.62 -41.17 9.13
CA VAL A 1027 8.56 -40.39 9.96
C VAL A 1027 7.99 -40.09 11.36
N LEU A 1028 6.69 -39.76 11.48
CA LEU A 1028 6.06 -39.47 12.77
C LEU A 1028 5.67 -40.72 13.57
N MET A 1029 5.92 -41.93 13.05
CA MET A 1029 5.77 -43.20 13.77
C MET A 1029 7.09 -43.74 14.34
N TRP A 1030 8.25 -43.18 13.96
CA TRP A 1030 9.54 -43.62 14.49
C TRP A 1030 9.75 -43.17 15.95
N SER A 1031 10.47 -43.99 16.73
CA SER A 1031 10.79 -43.71 18.12
C SER A 1031 12.12 -42.98 18.24
N PHE A 1032 12.12 -41.77 18.79
CA PHE A 1032 13.35 -41.01 19.07
C PHE A 1032 14.28 -41.73 20.06
N MET A 1033 13.81 -42.73 20.83
CA MET A 1033 14.63 -43.52 21.75
C MET A 1033 15.35 -44.71 21.10
N ARG A 1034 15.23 -44.93 19.79
CA ARG A 1034 15.94 -46.00 19.08
C ARG A 1034 17.34 -45.52 18.67
N ASP A 1035 18.40 -46.20 19.12
CA ASP A 1035 19.81 -45.92 18.77
C ASP A 1035 20.40 -46.93 17.76
N ASP A 1036 19.53 -47.51 16.94
CA ASP A 1036 19.84 -48.40 15.82
C ASP A 1036 20.09 -47.57 14.54
N PRO A 1037 21.07 -47.92 13.68
CA PRO A 1037 21.25 -47.28 12.37
C PRO A 1037 20.01 -47.30 11.45
N TYR A 1038 18.99 -48.13 11.72
CA TYR A 1038 17.71 -48.15 11.03
C TYR A 1038 16.55 -47.80 11.98
N PRO A 1039 15.51 -47.06 11.53
CA PRO A 1039 14.41 -46.63 12.38
C PRO A 1039 13.41 -47.76 12.70
N ASP A 1040 13.26 -48.71 11.77
CA ASP A 1040 12.38 -49.86 11.86
C ASP A 1040 13.00 -51.09 11.17
N SER A 1041 12.41 -52.26 11.40
CA SER A 1041 12.94 -53.53 10.88
C SER A 1041 12.70 -53.71 9.37
N GLU A 1042 11.79 -52.96 8.76
CA GLU A 1042 11.51 -53.06 7.32
C GLU A 1042 12.63 -52.39 6.52
N LEU A 1043 13.08 -51.22 6.97
CA LEU A 1043 14.17 -50.45 6.36
C LEU A 1043 15.58 -51.07 6.55
N SER A 1044 15.72 -52.15 7.33
CA SER A 1044 16.98 -52.89 7.46
C SER A 1044 17.41 -53.64 6.18
N ASN A 1045 16.47 -53.95 5.28
CA ASN A 1045 16.71 -54.71 4.05
C ASN A 1045 16.92 -53.80 2.83
N LEU A 1046 17.87 -52.86 2.92
CA LEU A 1046 18.23 -51.98 1.80
C LEU A 1046 18.76 -52.76 0.59
N LYS A 1047 18.45 -52.25 -0.60
CA LYS A 1047 19.04 -52.71 -1.88
C LYS A 1047 20.11 -51.72 -2.33
N THR A 1048 21.15 -52.23 -2.98
CA THR A 1048 22.09 -51.39 -3.72
C THR A 1048 21.39 -50.68 -4.87
N VAL A 1049 21.78 -49.44 -5.13
CA VAL A 1049 21.36 -48.70 -6.33
C VAL A 1049 21.89 -49.43 -7.56
N ILE A 1050 21.01 -49.68 -8.53
CA ILE A 1050 21.34 -50.31 -9.80
C ILE A 1050 21.56 -49.26 -10.89
N ASP A 1051 22.47 -49.51 -11.83
CA ASP A 1051 22.85 -48.54 -12.86
C ASP A 1051 21.68 -48.11 -13.76
N LYS A 1052 20.66 -48.97 -13.92
CA LYS A 1052 19.49 -48.73 -14.78
C LYS A 1052 18.21 -49.32 -14.20
N PHE A 1053 17.15 -48.52 -14.21
CA PHE A 1053 15.83 -48.85 -13.68
C PHE A 1053 14.82 -49.15 -14.80
N LYS A 1054 13.84 -50.02 -14.55
CA LYS A 1054 12.84 -50.40 -15.57
C LYS A 1054 11.59 -49.53 -15.56
N THR A 1055 11.20 -48.98 -14.39
CA THR A 1055 10.03 -48.12 -14.24
C THR A 1055 10.24 -47.09 -13.12
N ALA A 1056 9.39 -46.06 -13.08
CA ALA A 1056 9.35 -45.11 -11.97
C ALA A 1056 9.09 -45.81 -10.62
N ASP A 1057 8.24 -46.83 -10.59
CA ASP A 1057 7.92 -47.56 -9.35
C ASP A 1057 9.10 -48.44 -8.87
N ASP A 1058 10.00 -48.85 -9.77
CA ASP A 1058 11.23 -49.58 -9.47
C ASP A 1058 12.31 -48.63 -8.88
N TYR A 1059 12.42 -47.42 -9.45
CA TYR A 1059 13.24 -46.33 -8.92
C TYR A 1059 12.76 -45.90 -7.53
N ILE A 1060 11.46 -45.66 -7.35
CA ILE A 1060 10.84 -45.30 -6.06
C ILE A 1060 11.11 -46.39 -5.02
N LYS A 1061 10.89 -47.68 -5.33
CA LYS A 1061 11.14 -48.79 -4.40
C LYS A 1061 12.60 -48.94 -3.95
N THR A 1062 13.55 -48.37 -4.67
CA THR A 1062 14.98 -48.41 -4.32
C THR A 1062 15.43 -47.14 -3.59
N PHE A 1063 14.99 -45.96 -4.03
CA PHE A 1063 15.39 -44.68 -3.42
C PHE A 1063 14.52 -44.21 -2.25
N GLU A 1064 13.24 -44.61 -2.16
CA GLU A 1064 12.35 -44.23 -1.05
C GLU A 1064 12.84 -44.81 0.31
N PRO A 1065 13.32 -46.08 0.39
CA PRO A 1065 14.00 -46.58 1.59
C PRO A 1065 15.28 -45.82 1.93
N LEU A 1066 16.11 -45.50 0.94
CA LEU A 1066 17.39 -44.81 1.15
C LEU A 1066 17.18 -43.37 1.67
N LEU A 1067 16.21 -42.64 1.10
CA LEU A 1067 15.81 -41.31 1.57
C LEU A 1067 15.29 -41.34 3.01
N LEU A 1068 14.58 -42.40 3.40
CA LEU A 1068 14.11 -42.57 4.79
C LEU A 1068 15.25 -42.93 5.75
N VAL A 1069 16.25 -43.70 5.30
CA VAL A 1069 17.45 -43.98 6.13
C VAL A 1069 18.34 -42.75 6.26
N GLU A 1070 18.47 -41.88 5.25
CA GLU A 1070 19.17 -40.60 5.39
C GLU A 1070 18.40 -39.62 6.30
N CYS A 1071 17.07 -39.56 6.17
CA CYS A 1071 16.19 -38.84 7.09
C CYS A 1071 16.38 -39.33 8.55
N TRP A 1072 16.57 -40.64 8.77
CA TRP A 1072 16.87 -41.22 10.08
C TRP A 1072 18.30 -40.92 10.55
N SER A 1073 19.30 -41.00 9.67
CA SER A 1073 20.70 -40.62 9.94
C SER A 1073 20.80 -39.18 10.45
N ALA A 1074 20.04 -38.25 9.84
CA ALA A 1074 19.94 -36.87 10.29
C ALA A 1074 19.27 -36.74 11.67
N ILE A 1075 18.23 -37.53 11.97
CA ILE A 1075 17.60 -37.61 13.31
C ILE A 1075 18.62 -38.14 14.35
N LEU A 1076 19.41 -39.16 14.02
CA LEU A 1076 20.48 -39.68 14.88
C LEU A 1076 21.62 -38.66 15.08
N SER A 1077 22.00 -37.91 14.04
CA SER A 1077 22.97 -36.82 14.15
C SER A 1077 22.49 -35.74 15.13
N ALA A 1078 21.22 -35.34 15.03
CA ALA A 1078 20.63 -34.32 15.91
C ALA A 1078 20.60 -34.73 17.40
N LYS A 1079 20.57 -36.03 17.73
CA LYS A 1079 20.73 -36.51 19.12
C LYS A 1079 22.06 -36.10 19.76
N ASN A 1080 23.09 -35.88 18.96
CA ASN A 1080 24.47 -35.72 19.41
C ASN A 1080 25.05 -34.32 19.16
N ARG A 1081 24.22 -33.36 18.73
CA ARG A 1081 24.57 -31.94 18.65
C ARG A 1081 24.08 -31.22 19.91
N GLU A 1082 24.94 -30.43 20.53
CA GLU A 1082 24.57 -29.63 21.71
C GLU A 1082 23.86 -28.31 21.33
N ASP A 1083 23.86 -27.95 20.05
CA ASP A 1083 23.28 -26.71 19.51
C ASP A 1083 21.75 -26.62 19.72
N TYR A 1084 21.05 -27.76 19.66
CA TYR A 1084 19.59 -27.84 19.76
C TYR A 1084 19.13 -27.93 21.22
N LYS A 1085 19.04 -26.78 21.89
CA LYS A 1085 18.56 -26.68 23.27
C LYS A 1085 17.06 -27.04 23.36
N PRO A 1086 16.67 -28.03 24.20
CA PRO A 1086 15.27 -28.29 24.47
C PRO A 1086 14.67 -27.26 25.42
N MET A 1087 13.35 -27.13 25.41
CA MET A 1087 12.61 -26.22 26.29
C MET A 1087 11.27 -26.82 26.73
N MET A 1088 10.68 -26.25 27.78
CA MET A 1088 9.34 -26.63 28.23
C MET A 1088 8.26 -25.91 27.42
N ILE A 1089 7.20 -26.61 27.03
CA ILE A 1089 5.99 -26.05 26.42
C ILE A 1089 4.74 -26.51 27.17
N SER A 1090 3.66 -25.74 27.09
CA SER A 1090 2.35 -26.12 27.64
C SER A 1090 1.35 -26.41 26.52
N ILE A 1091 0.67 -27.56 26.62
CA ILE A 1091 -0.38 -27.98 25.68
C ILE A 1091 -1.69 -27.25 25.99
N GLY A 1092 -2.28 -26.61 24.99
CA GLY A 1092 -3.63 -26.06 25.06
C GLY A 1092 -4.70 -27.10 24.74
N SER A 1093 -4.63 -27.70 23.54
CA SER A 1093 -5.63 -28.67 23.07
C SER A 1093 -5.07 -29.56 21.95
N LYS A 1094 -5.87 -30.54 21.49
CA LYS A 1094 -5.55 -31.35 20.29
C LYS A 1094 -6.78 -31.59 19.41
N SER A 1095 -6.57 -31.56 18.10
CA SER A 1095 -7.55 -31.92 17.06
C SER A 1095 -7.15 -33.19 16.32
N SER A 1096 -8.12 -33.90 15.72
CA SER A 1096 -7.91 -35.14 14.96
C SER A 1096 -8.06 -34.87 13.46
N VAL A 1097 -6.97 -34.98 12.70
CA VAL A 1097 -6.90 -34.55 11.29
C VAL A 1097 -6.31 -35.66 10.43
N GLY A 1098 -7.20 -36.39 9.74
CA GLY A 1098 -6.80 -37.57 8.97
C GLY A 1098 -6.14 -38.62 9.87
N ASP A 1099 -4.92 -39.03 9.55
CA ASP A 1099 -4.14 -40.00 10.34
C ASP A 1099 -3.32 -39.39 11.49
N PHE A 1100 -3.43 -38.09 11.72
CA PHE A 1100 -2.60 -37.34 12.66
C PHE A 1100 -3.43 -36.67 13.77
N PHE A 1101 -2.78 -36.36 14.90
CA PHE A 1101 -3.26 -35.33 15.81
C PHE A 1101 -2.52 -34.03 15.53
N GLU A 1102 -3.24 -32.91 15.63
CA GLU A 1102 -2.66 -31.57 15.60
C GLU A 1102 -2.80 -30.99 17.00
N VAL A 1103 -1.65 -30.83 17.67
CA VAL A 1103 -1.54 -30.38 19.05
C VAL A 1103 -1.24 -28.89 19.05
N PHE A 1104 -2.07 -28.11 19.75
CA PHE A 1104 -1.91 -26.68 19.90
C PHE A 1104 -1.16 -26.40 21.19
N CYS A 1105 0.01 -25.77 21.08
CA CYS A 1105 0.91 -25.50 22.20
C CYS A 1105 1.22 -24.00 22.27
N SER A 1106 1.26 -23.43 23.47
CA SER A 1106 1.56 -22.00 23.65
C SER A 1106 2.98 -21.82 24.21
N ILE A 1107 3.73 -20.91 23.60
CA ILE A 1107 5.15 -20.62 23.87
C ILE A 1107 5.33 -19.09 24.02
N SER A 1108 6.41 -18.61 24.66
CA SER A 1108 6.76 -17.20 24.55
C SER A 1108 7.41 -16.87 23.21
N ARG A 1109 7.21 -15.65 22.72
CA ARG A 1109 7.75 -15.14 21.46
C ARG A 1109 9.26 -14.93 21.53
N THR A 1110 9.78 -14.58 22.69
CA THR A 1110 11.22 -14.41 22.95
C THR A 1110 11.95 -15.75 22.92
N GLU A 1111 11.43 -16.79 23.56
CA GLU A 1111 12.01 -18.14 23.49
C GLU A 1111 11.93 -18.73 22.08
N LEU A 1112 10.78 -18.63 21.40
CA LEU A 1112 10.60 -19.11 20.02
C LEU A 1112 11.67 -18.52 19.08
N ASN A 1113 11.86 -17.19 19.13
CA ASN A 1113 12.86 -16.49 18.33
C ASN A 1113 14.29 -16.93 18.70
N THR A 1114 14.57 -17.12 20.00
CA THR A 1114 15.90 -17.54 20.50
C THR A 1114 16.27 -18.97 20.07
N MET A 1115 15.27 -19.86 19.98
CA MET A 1115 15.46 -21.25 19.54
C MET A 1115 15.38 -21.44 18.01
N GLY A 1116 14.99 -20.40 17.26
CA GLY A 1116 15.02 -20.40 15.79
C GLY A 1116 14.10 -21.42 15.12
N PHE A 1117 12.96 -21.75 15.73
CA PHE A 1117 11.97 -22.68 15.16
C PHE A 1117 11.30 -22.11 13.89
N THR A 1118 11.09 -22.96 12.90
CA THR A 1118 10.40 -22.64 11.64
C THR A 1118 9.25 -23.62 11.36
N GLU A 1119 8.30 -23.21 10.51
CA GLU A 1119 7.22 -24.09 10.05
C GLU A 1119 7.71 -25.30 9.22
N SER A 1120 8.98 -25.33 8.85
CA SER A 1120 9.62 -26.45 8.15
C SER A 1120 10.27 -27.49 9.09
N ASP A 1121 10.33 -27.27 10.40
CA ASP A 1121 11.10 -28.13 11.30
C ASP A 1121 10.38 -29.41 11.78
N LEU A 1122 11.15 -30.49 11.84
CA LEU A 1122 10.86 -31.67 12.64
C LEU A 1122 11.34 -31.45 14.08
N VAL A 1123 10.51 -31.87 15.03
CA VAL A 1123 10.72 -31.72 16.46
C VAL A 1123 10.49 -33.05 17.19
N VAL A 1124 11.06 -33.21 18.38
CA VAL A 1124 10.66 -34.26 19.34
C VAL A 1124 9.90 -33.61 20.48
N LEU A 1125 8.79 -34.25 20.86
CA LEU A 1125 8.07 -34.02 22.10
C LEU A 1125 8.43 -35.15 23.08
N ALA A 1126 8.77 -34.80 24.33
CA ALA A 1126 9.16 -35.76 25.35
C ALA A 1126 8.55 -35.43 26.72
N TYR A 1127 8.20 -36.46 27.48
CA TYR A 1127 7.62 -36.33 28.83
C TYR A 1127 8.66 -36.67 29.92
N SER A 1128 8.69 -35.86 30.97
CA SER A 1128 9.57 -36.03 32.13
C SER A 1128 8.72 -36.19 33.40
N ASP A 1129 8.85 -37.33 34.08
CA ASP A 1129 8.26 -37.59 35.41
C ASP A 1129 8.84 -36.69 36.54
N LYS A 1130 9.81 -35.83 36.23
CA LYS A 1130 10.40 -34.87 37.17
C LYS A 1130 10.23 -33.45 36.65
N GLU A 1131 9.73 -32.56 37.51
CA GLU A 1131 9.77 -31.12 37.29
C GLU A 1131 11.23 -30.67 37.20
N LEU A 1132 11.58 -30.01 36.08
CA LEU A 1132 12.94 -29.54 35.81
C LEU A 1132 13.10 -28.13 36.37
N THR A 1133 13.77 -28.02 37.53
CA THR A 1133 14.11 -26.75 38.18
C THR A 1133 15.31 -26.02 37.55
N TYR A 1134 15.72 -26.43 36.35
CA TYR A 1134 16.87 -25.92 35.60
C TYR A 1134 16.59 -25.95 34.09
N VAL A 1135 17.34 -25.16 33.31
CA VAL A 1135 17.21 -25.10 31.85
C VAL A 1135 17.44 -26.50 31.24
N PRO A 1136 16.46 -27.08 30.53
CA PRO A 1136 16.58 -28.45 30.00
C PRO A 1136 17.77 -28.65 29.06
N LYS A 1137 18.33 -29.86 29.06
CA LYS A 1137 19.45 -30.27 28.19
C LYS A 1137 19.05 -31.44 27.30
N VAL A 1138 19.79 -31.64 26.21
CA VAL A 1138 19.61 -32.78 25.28
C VAL A 1138 19.70 -34.12 26.01
N SER A 1139 20.46 -34.20 27.10
CA SER A 1139 20.53 -35.36 28.00
C SER A 1139 19.20 -35.75 28.63
N ASP A 1140 18.27 -34.82 28.75
CA ASP A 1140 17.05 -34.98 29.55
C ASP A 1140 15.89 -35.43 28.65
N VAL A 1141 15.90 -34.96 27.40
CA VAL A 1141 15.14 -35.58 26.29
C VAL A 1141 15.58 -37.04 26.11
N LYS A 1142 16.89 -37.33 26.08
CA LYS A 1142 17.42 -38.71 25.98
C LYS A 1142 17.08 -39.63 27.16
N LYS A 1143 16.70 -39.08 28.32
CA LYS A 1143 16.32 -39.83 29.53
C LYS A 1143 14.80 -39.88 29.77
N SER A 1144 14.00 -39.33 28.86
CA SER A 1144 12.54 -39.32 29.00
C SER A 1144 11.93 -40.72 28.89
N THR A 1145 10.87 -40.96 29.66
CA THR A 1145 10.18 -42.26 29.69
C THR A 1145 9.31 -42.49 28.45
N THR A 1146 8.80 -41.42 27.84
CA THR A 1146 8.06 -41.45 26.58
C THR A 1146 8.36 -40.23 25.72
N SER A 1147 8.32 -40.41 24.40
CA SER A 1147 8.50 -39.34 23.41
C SER A 1147 7.74 -39.66 22.12
N CYS A 1148 7.44 -38.64 21.31
CA CYS A 1148 7.03 -38.81 19.92
C CYS A 1148 7.67 -37.76 19.01
N LEU A 1149 7.76 -38.07 17.72
CA LEU A 1149 8.16 -37.11 16.69
C LEU A 1149 6.96 -36.27 16.26
N GLY A 1150 7.21 -34.98 15.99
CA GLY A 1150 6.24 -34.01 15.52
C GLY A 1150 6.79 -33.16 14.38
N LYS A 1151 5.91 -32.68 13.50
CA LYS A 1151 6.22 -31.67 12.48
C LYS A 1151 5.52 -30.37 12.89
N ILE A 1152 6.26 -29.27 13.03
CA ILE A 1152 5.62 -27.96 13.14
C ILE A 1152 4.84 -27.71 11.85
N GLN A 1153 3.58 -27.34 11.96
CA GLN A 1153 2.67 -27.24 10.83
C GLN A 1153 2.14 -25.82 10.60
N GLU A 1154 2.14 -24.99 11.64
CA GLU A 1154 1.81 -23.56 11.60
C GLU A 1154 2.36 -22.87 12.86
N ILE A 1155 2.82 -21.62 12.75
CA ILE A 1155 3.22 -20.76 13.87
C ILE A 1155 2.39 -19.47 13.83
N LYS A 1156 1.44 -19.32 14.77
CA LYS A 1156 0.62 -18.10 14.90
C LYS A 1156 1.14 -17.18 16.00
N PHE A 1157 1.55 -15.98 15.63
CA PHE A 1157 1.85 -14.92 16.61
C PHE A 1157 0.54 -14.28 17.10
N VAL A 1158 0.26 -14.44 18.39
CA VAL A 1158 -0.92 -13.85 19.05
C VAL A 1158 -0.58 -12.43 19.52
N LYS A 1159 -1.58 -11.57 19.75
CA LYS A 1159 -1.36 -10.22 20.31
C LYS A 1159 -0.83 -10.32 21.75
N GLY A 1160 0.48 -10.16 21.91
CA GLY A 1160 1.20 -10.20 23.20
C GLY A 1160 2.59 -10.83 23.05
N GLU A 1161 3.16 -11.30 24.17
CA GLU A 1161 4.44 -12.02 24.19
C GLU A 1161 4.30 -13.53 23.91
N ARG A 1162 3.13 -14.01 23.45
CA ARG A 1162 2.86 -15.43 23.23
C ARG A 1162 2.69 -15.75 21.75
N ALA A 1163 3.15 -16.92 21.34
CA ALA A 1163 2.84 -17.54 20.06
C ALA A 1163 2.17 -18.90 20.31
N ASP A 1164 1.34 -19.32 19.37
CA ASP A 1164 0.70 -20.62 19.36
C ASP A 1164 1.29 -21.46 18.21
N ILE A 1165 1.91 -22.59 18.56
CA ILE A 1165 2.47 -23.55 17.61
C ILE A 1165 1.47 -24.68 17.41
N THR A 1166 1.15 -25.00 16.15
CA THR A 1166 0.43 -26.23 15.79
C THR A 1166 1.44 -27.31 15.42
N ILE A 1167 1.53 -28.38 16.22
CA ILE A 1167 2.46 -29.51 16.00
C ILE A 1167 1.67 -30.74 15.58
N ARG A 1168 1.97 -31.29 14.40
CA ARG A 1168 1.34 -32.52 13.88
C ARG A 1168 2.12 -33.75 14.33
N VAL A 1169 1.45 -34.72 14.96
CA VAL A 1169 2.01 -35.98 15.49
C VAL A 1169 1.19 -37.19 15.05
N SER A 1170 1.76 -38.40 15.09
CA SER A 1170 1.01 -39.63 14.76
C SER A 1170 -0.07 -39.96 15.80
N ARG A 1171 -1.26 -40.39 15.35
CA ARG A 1171 -2.34 -40.90 16.22
C ARG A 1171 -1.99 -42.20 16.95
N THR A 1172 -0.91 -42.90 16.57
CA THR A 1172 -0.47 -44.15 17.21
C THR A 1172 0.71 -43.98 18.18
N GLY A 1173 1.16 -42.75 18.43
CA GLY A 1173 2.33 -42.49 19.28
C GLY A 1173 2.11 -42.81 20.77
N SER A 1174 3.18 -43.27 21.45
CA SER A 1174 3.17 -43.59 22.89
C SER A 1174 2.89 -42.38 23.80
N LEU A 1175 3.18 -41.17 23.34
CA LEU A 1175 2.95 -39.93 24.09
C LEU A 1175 1.46 -39.51 24.17
N ASN A 1176 0.55 -40.19 23.46
CA ASN A 1176 -0.87 -39.82 23.31
C ASN A 1176 -1.63 -39.52 24.61
N SER A 1177 -1.29 -40.20 25.70
CA SER A 1177 -1.86 -40.01 27.04
C SER A 1177 -1.48 -38.68 27.68
N TRP A 1178 -0.29 -38.16 27.36
CA TRP A 1178 0.28 -36.92 27.89
C TRP A 1178 -0.01 -35.70 27.01
N LEU A 1179 -0.60 -35.91 25.82
CA LEU A 1179 -1.14 -34.86 24.96
C LEU A 1179 -2.50 -34.38 25.50
N THR A 1180 -2.54 -33.84 26.72
CA THR A 1180 -3.74 -33.34 27.39
C THR A 1180 -3.62 -31.84 27.70
N PRO A 1181 -4.74 -31.09 27.77
CA PRO A 1181 -4.72 -29.68 28.15
C PRO A 1181 -3.97 -29.44 29.46
N HIS A 1182 -3.20 -28.36 29.51
CA HIS A 1182 -2.32 -27.94 30.61
C HIS A 1182 -1.11 -28.86 30.91
N SER A 1183 -0.98 -30.02 30.25
CA SER A 1183 0.23 -30.85 30.38
C SER A 1183 1.46 -30.13 29.83
N THR A 1184 2.57 -30.27 30.55
CA THR A 1184 3.87 -29.71 30.19
C THR A 1184 4.77 -30.77 29.57
N LEU A 1185 5.46 -30.43 28.47
CA LEU A 1185 6.34 -31.34 27.74
C LEU A 1185 7.64 -30.64 27.35
N LEU A 1186 8.70 -31.43 27.16
CA LEU A 1186 9.92 -30.98 26.50
C LEU A 1186 9.70 -30.95 24.97
N LEU A 1187 10.03 -29.82 24.36
CA LEU A 1187 10.13 -29.63 22.92
C LEU A 1187 11.60 -29.43 22.53
N MET A 1188 12.07 -30.12 21.49
CA MET A 1188 13.41 -29.94 20.94
C MET A 1188 13.38 -29.97 19.40
N ARG A 1189 14.15 -29.08 18.77
CA ARG A 1189 14.39 -29.11 17.32
C ARG A 1189 15.25 -30.30 16.95
N ILE A 1190 14.99 -30.90 15.78
CA ILE A 1190 15.80 -31.99 15.23
C ILE A 1190 16.47 -31.54 13.92
N MET A 1191 15.67 -31.18 12.91
CA MET A 1191 16.15 -30.81 11.58
C MET A 1191 15.05 -30.12 10.77
N GLN A 1192 15.44 -29.44 9.70
CA GLN A 1192 14.52 -28.84 8.73
C GLN A 1192 14.11 -29.87 7.66
N MET A 1193 12.81 -30.09 7.48
CA MET A 1193 12.28 -31.12 6.56
C MET A 1193 12.32 -30.72 5.07
N THR A 1194 12.49 -29.44 4.75
CA THR A 1194 12.34 -28.87 3.40
C THR A 1194 13.10 -29.64 2.30
N THR A 1195 14.30 -30.14 2.60
CA THR A 1195 15.10 -30.94 1.64
C THR A 1195 14.46 -32.30 1.38
N ILE A 1196 14.13 -33.03 2.45
CA ILE A 1196 13.46 -34.34 2.38
C ILE A 1196 12.07 -34.23 1.72
N GLU A 1197 11.31 -33.18 2.00
CA GLU A 1197 10.02 -32.91 1.33
C GLU A 1197 10.19 -32.71 -0.18
N ARG A 1198 11.22 -31.96 -0.61
CA ARG A 1198 11.52 -31.71 -2.03
C ARG A 1198 12.02 -32.97 -2.74
N GLU A 1199 12.85 -33.77 -2.09
CA GLU A 1199 13.37 -35.03 -2.63
C GLU A 1199 12.26 -36.09 -2.73
N PHE A 1200 11.45 -36.24 -1.69
CA PHE A 1200 10.27 -37.12 -1.70
C PHE A 1200 9.24 -36.71 -2.76
N SER A 1201 8.97 -35.39 -2.89
CA SER A 1201 8.11 -34.84 -3.94
C SER A 1201 8.68 -35.14 -5.34
N SER A 1202 9.98 -34.90 -5.55
CA SER A 1202 10.66 -35.19 -6.83
C SER A 1202 10.62 -36.70 -7.15
N LEU A 1203 10.79 -37.56 -6.15
CA LEU A 1203 10.80 -39.01 -6.27
C LEU A 1203 9.43 -39.59 -6.67
N HIS A 1204 8.36 -39.22 -5.96
CA HIS A 1204 7.01 -39.68 -6.32
C HIS A 1204 6.47 -38.99 -7.59
N GLY A 1205 6.86 -37.73 -7.81
CA GLY A 1205 6.58 -36.97 -9.02
C GLY A 1205 7.35 -37.44 -10.26
N LEU A 1206 8.44 -38.20 -10.11
CA LEU A 1206 9.38 -38.62 -11.17
C LEU A 1206 8.69 -39.25 -12.40
N ARG A 1207 7.59 -39.98 -12.18
CA ARG A 1207 6.75 -40.56 -13.26
C ARG A 1207 6.16 -39.54 -14.24
N TYR A 1208 6.15 -38.26 -13.88
CA TYR A 1208 5.64 -37.13 -14.67
C TYR A 1208 6.75 -36.18 -15.17
N TYR A 1209 8.04 -36.48 -14.92
CA TYR A 1209 9.16 -35.66 -15.41
C TYR A 1209 9.47 -35.96 -16.89
N ASN A 1210 9.76 -34.91 -17.65
CA ASN A 1210 10.03 -34.97 -19.09
C ASN A 1210 11.25 -35.85 -19.42
N LEU A 1211 12.28 -35.80 -18.59
CA LEU A 1211 13.52 -36.57 -18.72
C LEU A 1211 13.51 -37.89 -17.94
N SER A 1212 12.36 -38.33 -17.41
CA SER A 1212 12.23 -39.53 -16.58
C SER A 1212 12.92 -40.78 -17.16
N LYS A 1213 12.78 -41.02 -18.48
CA LYS A 1213 13.47 -42.13 -19.16
C LYS A 1213 15.01 -42.02 -19.11
N GLN A 1214 15.55 -40.83 -19.34
CA GLN A 1214 17.01 -40.59 -19.28
C GLN A 1214 17.55 -40.78 -17.85
N ILE A 1215 16.75 -40.41 -16.86
CA ILE A 1215 17.04 -40.65 -15.43
C ILE A 1215 17.03 -42.16 -15.12
N PHE A 1216 16.08 -42.94 -15.67
CA PHE A 1216 16.05 -44.40 -15.49
C PHE A 1216 17.16 -45.14 -16.24
N GLU A 1217 17.59 -44.65 -17.40
CA GLU A 1217 18.60 -45.29 -18.26
C GLU A 1217 20.04 -44.84 -17.98
N ALA A 1218 20.22 -43.82 -17.13
CA ALA A 1218 21.47 -43.11 -16.86
C ALA A 1218 22.15 -42.54 -18.12
N THR A 1219 21.36 -42.05 -19.08
CA THR A 1219 21.82 -41.60 -20.41
C THR A 1219 21.67 -40.09 -20.59
N ALA A 1220 22.78 -39.40 -20.83
CA ALA A 1220 22.76 -38.00 -21.26
C ALA A 1220 22.27 -37.86 -22.72
N ASN A 1221 21.80 -36.66 -23.08
CA ASN A 1221 21.54 -36.34 -24.49
C ASN A 1221 22.85 -36.42 -25.30
N PRO A 1222 22.85 -36.99 -26.51
CA PRO A 1222 24.02 -36.94 -27.39
C PRO A 1222 24.34 -35.49 -27.77
N SER A 1223 25.63 -35.17 -27.90
CA SER A 1223 26.10 -33.83 -28.23
C SER A 1223 25.61 -33.41 -29.62
N SER A 1224 24.79 -32.36 -29.66
CA SER A 1224 24.38 -31.71 -30.91
C SER A 1224 25.57 -31.01 -31.56
N THR A 1225 25.89 -31.34 -32.81
CA THR A 1225 26.86 -30.61 -33.63
C THR A 1225 26.34 -29.21 -33.95
N ILE A 1226 26.86 -28.20 -33.25
CA ILE A 1226 26.52 -26.78 -33.48
C ILE A 1226 27.11 -26.33 -34.82
N PRO A 1227 26.34 -25.66 -35.70
CA PRO A 1227 26.89 -25.09 -36.94
C PRO A 1227 27.95 -24.04 -36.64
N GLN A 1228 29.10 -24.13 -37.33
CA GLN A 1228 30.27 -23.28 -37.03
C GLN A 1228 29.99 -21.77 -37.17
N LYS A 1229 29.06 -21.40 -38.07
CA LYS A 1229 28.55 -20.02 -38.24
C LYS A 1229 27.82 -19.44 -37.03
N ASP A 1230 27.27 -20.28 -36.16
CA ASP A 1230 26.61 -19.83 -34.93
C ASP A 1230 27.59 -19.74 -33.74
N ILE A 1231 28.74 -20.43 -33.84
CA ILE A 1231 29.88 -20.24 -32.94
C ILE A 1231 30.56 -18.89 -33.24
N GLU A 1232 30.77 -18.59 -34.52
CA GLU A 1232 31.37 -17.33 -35.01
C GLU A 1232 30.57 -16.06 -34.63
N LYS A 1233 29.29 -16.19 -34.25
CA LYS A 1233 28.42 -15.07 -33.84
C LYS A 1233 28.60 -14.62 -32.39
N TYR A 1234 29.27 -15.41 -31.56
CA TYR A 1234 29.59 -15.03 -30.18
C TYR A 1234 31.07 -14.67 -30.10
N PRO A 1235 31.44 -13.38 -30.24
CA PRO A 1235 32.81 -12.96 -29.97
C PRO A 1235 33.11 -13.22 -28.49
N CYS A 1236 34.03 -14.15 -28.23
CA CYS A 1236 34.58 -14.37 -26.90
C CYS A 1236 35.44 -13.16 -26.49
N ASN A 1237 34.80 -12.18 -25.85
CA ASN A 1237 35.51 -11.22 -25.01
C ASN A 1237 36.02 -11.99 -23.78
N LEU A 1238 37.25 -12.50 -23.91
CA LEU A 1238 38.12 -12.96 -22.82
C LEU A 1238 38.77 -11.76 -22.11
#